data_AF-A0A4V3UBN0-F1
#
_entry.id   AF-A0A4V3UBN0-F1
#
_cell.length_a   1.000
_cell.length_b   1.000
_cell.length_c   1.000
_cell.angle_alpha   90.00
_cell.angle_beta   90.00
_cell.angle_gamma   90.00
#
_symmetry.space_group_name_H-M   'P 1'
#
loop_
_entity.id
_entity.type
_entity.pdbx_description
1 polymer ?
#
loop_
_entity_poly.entity_id
_entity_poly.type
_entity_poly.pdbx_seq_one_letter_code
_entity_poly.pdbx_strand_id
1 'polypeptide(L)'
;MKHLARLAALTLALSTGAHAADQFDDKFRQLDELLPTPSTTRTASGAPGHAYWQQRADYKLRARLDEARRAITGAGTITYYNNSPDTLHYLWVQLDQNMFRPDSDNRNISTLPSREAWQKTGPEGVKFDALRANFDSRAFDGGIQVANVKASGGGALHYVVNKTMMRIDLPQPLKPGARFSFALEWRFNIPEANIVGRRTGYERFDKENKNDIFEVAQWFPRMAAYYDIAGWQNKQYLGDGEFTLEFGDYEVELTVPADHIVASTGELQNPNEVLSAAQRERLARARTAGKPVLIVTQAEAEANEKDRASGTKTWRYKAKNVRDFAFASSRKFIWDAQGIQSGANKVMAMSYYPKEGNPLWEKYSTQAVIHTIEQYSKYSFDYPYPTAISVNGPVGGMEYPMISFNGGRPTKDKKTGELTYSKATKYGLISVIIHEVGHNYYPMIVNSDERQWTWMDEGLNSFLQFLAEEAWEENYPSRRGEARDITDYMRSKNQTPIMTNSESVLQRGPNAYGKPATALNILRETVLGRELFDFAFKEYGRRWKFKRPTPADLFRTMEDASGTDLDWFWRGWFYTTDAVDVSVDGISEYTVSTQDPEIEKAWRKKLRDAEPMSLTEQRNKGTPRRVDAHPELKDFYNEHDDFTVTNADRNKFNESQEKLEDWEKALLSSGKHLYLVDFTNVGGLVTPLVLEIQLASGKKTIERIPAEVWRYSPKKITKLIVTDEPMTGLVQDPFWETADINVDNNAWPRKLTPSRLELFKTQRPQNDMMKDFNAPLKKPDAETKVSP
;
A
#
# COMPACT_ATOMS: atom_id res chain seq x y z
N MET A 1 -85.49 1.25 -17.34
CA MET A 1 -85.73 0.10 -16.45
C MET A 1 -84.89 -1.07 -16.92
N LYS A 2 -84.01 -1.57 -16.02
CA LYS A 2 -83.42 -2.92 -15.95
C LYS A 2 -82.34 -3.38 -16.97
N HIS A 3 -81.12 -3.52 -16.40
CA HIS A 3 -80.02 -4.50 -16.64
C HIS A 3 -79.27 -4.45 -17.99
N LEU A 4 -77.95 -4.19 -18.11
CA LEU A 4 -76.75 -4.46 -17.30
C LEU A 4 -76.38 -5.95 -17.23
N ALA A 5 -75.61 -6.45 -18.21
CA ALA A 5 -74.65 -7.56 -18.08
C ALA A 5 -73.85 -7.85 -19.38
N ARG A 6 -72.52 -7.81 -19.26
CA ARG A 6 -71.50 -8.61 -19.98
C ARG A 6 -71.19 -8.29 -21.45
N LEU A 7 -70.11 -7.54 -21.65
CA LEU A 7 -68.94 -8.04 -22.39
C LEU A 7 -67.69 -7.27 -21.94
N ALA A 8 -66.85 -7.92 -21.14
CA ALA A 8 -65.54 -7.44 -20.75
C ALA A 8 -64.49 -8.42 -21.25
N ALA A 9 -63.36 -7.86 -21.68
CA ALA A 9 -62.05 -8.48 -21.88
C ALA A 9 -61.87 -9.39 -23.10
N LEU A 10 -61.24 -8.84 -24.15
CA LEU A 10 -60.09 -9.48 -24.79
C LEU A 10 -59.23 -8.45 -25.55
N THR A 11 -58.44 -7.66 -24.83
CA THR A 11 -57.24 -7.01 -25.39
C THR A 11 -56.04 -7.75 -24.85
N LEU A 12 -55.56 -8.71 -25.64
CA LEU A 12 -54.31 -9.43 -25.42
C LEU A 12 -53.16 -8.43 -25.64
N ALA A 13 -52.69 -7.80 -24.58
CA ALA A 13 -51.42 -7.09 -24.58
C ALA A 13 -50.30 -8.15 -24.48
N LEU A 14 -49.69 -8.48 -25.63
CA LEU A 14 -48.41 -9.16 -25.69
C LEU A 14 -47.34 -8.20 -25.16
N SER A 15 -47.16 -8.15 -23.84
CA SER A 15 -45.96 -7.60 -23.22
C SER A 15 -44.84 -8.62 -23.38
N THR A 16 -44.15 -8.59 -24.52
CA THR A 16 -42.82 -9.22 -24.62
C THR A 16 -41.89 -8.42 -23.71
N GLY A 17 -41.71 -8.89 -22.48
CA GLY A 17 -40.64 -8.42 -21.62
C GLY A 17 -39.32 -8.76 -22.30
N ALA A 18 -38.67 -7.78 -22.92
CA ALA A 18 -37.27 -7.88 -23.24
C ALA A 18 -36.53 -7.93 -21.90
N HIS A 19 -36.29 -9.13 -21.37
CA HIS A 19 -35.24 -9.31 -20.38
C HIS A 19 -33.94 -9.05 -21.11
N ALA A 20 -33.38 -7.85 -20.90
CA ALA A 20 -31.98 -7.64 -21.20
C ALA A 20 -31.22 -8.78 -20.51
N ALA A 21 -30.44 -9.55 -21.27
CA ALA A 21 -29.58 -10.56 -20.67
C ALA A 21 -28.75 -9.87 -19.58
N ASP A 22 -28.63 -10.50 -18.42
CA ASP A 22 -27.74 -10.01 -17.37
C ASP A 22 -26.37 -9.74 -17.99
N GLN A 23 -25.78 -8.60 -17.65
CA GLN A 23 -24.45 -8.25 -18.17
C GLN A 23 -23.48 -9.37 -17.79
N PHE A 24 -22.85 -9.99 -18.80
CA PHE A 24 -21.90 -11.07 -18.59
C PHE A 24 -20.69 -10.55 -17.79
N ASP A 25 -20.59 -10.96 -16.52
CA ASP A 25 -19.53 -10.60 -15.59
C ASP A 25 -18.30 -11.50 -15.81
N ASP A 26 -17.52 -11.14 -16.82
CA ASP A 26 -16.31 -11.85 -17.21
C ASP A 26 -15.11 -11.39 -16.39
N LYS A 27 -14.89 -12.05 -15.24
CA LYS A 27 -13.76 -11.75 -14.34
C LYS A 27 -12.40 -12.04 -14.98
N PHE A 28 -12.33 -12.83 -16.05
CA PHE A 28 -11.11 -13.20 -16.77
C PHE A 28 -10.98 -12.51 -18.14
N ARG A 29 -11.85 -11.54 -18.43
CA ARG A 29 -11.74 -10.75 -19.65
C ARG A 29 -10.39 -10.06 -19.69
N GLN A 30 -9.80 -10.01 -20.89
CA GLN A 30 -8.54 -9.33 -21.11
C GLN A 30 -8.65 -7.83 -20.80
N LEU A 31 -7.60 -7.21 -20.23
CA LEU A 31 -7.58 -5.79 -19.89
C LEU A 31 -7.31 -4.89 -21.09
N ASP A 32 -7.05 -5.42 -22.28
CA ASP A 32 -6.80 -4.65 -23.50
C ASP A 32 -7.89 -3.62 -23.84
N GLU A 33 -9.15 -3.85 -23.41
CA GLU A 33 -10.25 -2.89 -23.56
C GLU A 33 -10.16 -1.69 -22.60
N LEU A 34 -9.43 -1.84 -21.49
CA LEU A 34 -9.24 -0.83 -20.45
C LEU A 34 -7.86 -0.14 -20.53
N LEU A 35 -6.84 -0.86 -20.98
CA LEU A 35 -5.47 -0.34 -21.06
C LEU A 35 -5.25 0.45 -22.35
N PRO A 36 -4.40 1.50 -22.33
CA PRO A 36 -4.01 2.20 -23.55
C PRO A 36 -3.37 1.24 -24.56
N THR A 37 -3.70 1.38 -25.84
CA THR A 37 -3.09 0.59 -26.92
C THR A 37 -1.57 0.82 -26.97
N PRO A 38 -0.75 -0.24 -27.13
CA PRO A 38 0.68 -0.11 -27.34
C PRO A 38 1.03 0.79 -28.55
N SER A 39 2.16 1.47 -28.46
CA SER A 39 2.65 2.44 -29.44
C SER A 39 4.16 2.29 -29.68
N THR A 40 4.73 3.15 -30.53
CA THR A 40 6.18 3.26 -30.70
C THR A 40 6.89 3.88 -29.49
N THR A 41 6.16 4.59 -28.60
CA THR A 41 6.68 5.16 -27.35
C THR A 41 6.56 4.21 -26.17
N ARG A 42 5.57 3.31 -26.16
CA ARG A 42 5.31 2.32 -25.09
C ARG A 42 4.91 0.97 -25.69
N THR A 43 5.70 -0.08 -25.46
CA THR A 43 5.50 -1.38 -26.12
C THR A 43 4.42 -2.23 -25.44
N ALA A 44 3.98 -3.30 -26.13
CA ALA A 44 3.05 -4.28 -25.57
C ALA A 44 3.63 -5.04 -24.36
N SER A 45 4.96 -5.13 -24.25
CA SER A 45 5.63 -5.70 -23.07
C SER A 45 5.64 -4.78 -21.85
N GLY A 46 5.13 -3.55 -21.96
CA GLY A 46 5.21 -2.55 -20.88
C GLY A 46 6.58 -1.90 -20.75
N ALA A 47 7.46 -2.06 -21.74
CA ALA A 47 8.74 -1.37 -21.81
C ALA A 47 8.61 -0.02 -22.55
N PRO A 48 9.52 0.94 -22.28
CA PRO A 48 9.69 2.10 -23.15
C PRO A 48 9.99 1.65 -24.58
N GLY A 49 9.27 2.18 -25.56
CA GLY A 49 9.48 1.89 -26.97
C GLY A 49 10.68 2.62 -27.57
N HIS A 50 11.06 2.27 -28.79
CA HIS A 50 12.21 2.84 -29.49
C HIS A 50 12.07 4.36 -29.76
N ALA A 51 10.85 4.90 -29.74
CA ALA A 51 10.55 6.32 -29.87
C ALA A 51 10.21 6.99 -28.53
N TYR A 52 10.44 6.33 -27.38
CA TYR A 52 10.19 6.92 -26.06
C TYR A 52 10.97 8.22 -25.89
N TRP A 53 10.29 9.25 -25.38
CA TRP A 53 10.87 10.55 -25.10
C TRP A 53 10.40 11.04 -23.74
N GLN A 54 11.20 11.89 -23.12
CA GLN A 54 10.85 12.58 -21.89
C GLN A 54 11.55 13.93 -21.86
N GLN A 55 10.88 14.95 -21.34
CA GLN A 55 11.43 16.29 -21.25
C GLN A 55 12.55 16.37 -20.20
N ARG A 56 13.34 17.43 -20.27
CA ARG A 56 14.38 17.75 -19.29
C ARG A 56 14.26 19.19 -18.83
N ALA A 57 14.50 19.45 -17.55
CA ALA A 57 14.53 20.79 -16.98
C ALA A 57 15.74 20.96 -16.06
N ASP A 58 16.72 21.76 -16.49
CA ASP A 58 17.89 22.09 -15.67
C ASP A 58 17.66 23.38 -14.86
N TYR A 59 18.20 23.41 -13.65
CA TYR A 59 18.01 24.51 -12.71
C TYR A 59 19.34 25.06 -12.19
N LYS A 60 19.46 26.39 -12.20
CA LYS A 60 20.49 27.13 -11.47
C LYS A 60 19.80 28.06 -10.49
N LEU A 61 19.83 27.73 -9.20
CA LEU A 61 19.04 28.38 -8.17
C LEU A 61 19.93 29.02 -7.11
N ARG A 62 19.52 30.18 -6.61
CA ARG A 62 20.02 30.79 -5.38
C ARG A 62 18.85 31.08 -4.47
N ALA A 63 18.97 30.74 -3.19
CA ALA A 63 17.95 30.99 -2.18
C ALA A 63 18.58 31.55 -0.91
N ARG A 64 17.86 32.45 -0.24
CA ARG A 64 18.23 32.97 1.08
C ARG A 64 17.11 32.66 2.08
N LEU A 65 17.47 32.02 3.18
CA LEU A 65 16.60 31.86 4.35
C LEU A 65 16.73 33.10 5.24
N ASP A 66 15.62 33.82 5.41
CA ASP A 66 15.45 34.84 6.44
C ASP A 66 14.81 34.18 7.65
N GLU A 67 15.62 33.79 8.64
CA GLU A 67 15.15 33.10 9.84
C GLU A 67 14.15 33.95 10.64
N ALA A 68 14.41 35.25 10.78
CA ALA A 68 13.56 36.13 11.61
C ALA A 68 12.17 36.29 11.00
N ARG A 69 12.09 36.36 9.66
CA ARG A 69 10.81 36.43 8.94
C ARG A 69 10.23 35.06 8.59
N ARG A 70 11.00 33.98 8.75
CA ARG A 70 10.66 32.61 8.30
C ARG A 70 10.24 32.61 6.84
N ALA A 71 11.06 33.20 5.99
CA ALA A 71 10.75 33.38 4.58
C ALA A 71 11.94 32.97 3.71
N ILE A 72 11.62 32.51 2.51
CA ILE A 72 12.60 32.27 1.45
C ILE A 72 12.47 33.37 0.42
N THR A 73 13.62 33.93 0.02
CA THR A 73 13.73 34.68 -1.23
C THR A 73 14.64 33.90 -2.17
N GLY A 74 14.15 33.63 -3.38
CA GLY A 74 14.82 32.82 -4.38
C GLY A 74 14.92 33.54 -5.71
N ALA A 75 15.92 33.14 -6.48
CA ALA A 75 16.06 33.53 -7.87
C ALA A 75 16.79 32.43 -8.63
N GLY A 76 16.50 32.28 -9.90
CA GLY A 76 17.12 31.21 -10.67
C GLY A 76 16.86 31.27 -12.16
N THR A 77 17.57 30.43 -12.88
CA THR A 77 17.37 30.19 -14.31
C THR A 77 16.96 28.74 -14.50
N ILE A 78 15.90 28.53 -15.28
CA ILE A 78 15.44 27.22 -15.71
C ILE A 78 15.76 27.09 -17.19
N THR A 79 16.35 25.96 -17.59
CA THR A 79 16.55 25.59 -19.00
C THR A 79 15.71 24.37 -19.31
N TYR A 80 14.68 24.56 -20.12
CA TYR A 80 13.77 23.50 -20.56
C TYR A 80 14.20 22.97 -21.93
N TYR A 81 14.27 21.65 -22.07
CA TYR A 81 14.61 20.97 -23.32
C TYR A 81 13.36 20.28 -23.85
N ASN A 82 12.97 20.60 -25.07
CA ASN A 82 11.85 19.96 -25.74
C ASN A 82 12.32 18.71 -26.50
N ASN A 83 12.26 17.56 -25.85
CA ASN A 83 12.53 16.24 -26.42
C ASN A 83 11.29 15.60 -27.06
N SER A 84 10.11 16.24 -26.98
CA SER A 84 8.89 15.75 -27.63
C SER A 84 8.94 15.96 -29.15
N PRO A 85 8.14 15.22 -29.94
CA PRO A 85 7.96 15.48 -31.37
C PRO A 85 7.12 16.74 -31.65
N ASP A 86 6.58 17.39 -30.61
CA ASP A 86 5.66 18.51 -30.74
C ASP A 86 6.39 19.86 -30.75
N THR A 87 5.78 20.85 -31.41
CA THR A 87 6.20 22.25 -31.28
C THR A 87 5.40 22.91 -30.15
N LEU A 88 6.09 23.41 -29.13
CA LEU A 88 5.46 24.00 -27.94
C LEU A 88 5.37 25.53 -28.05
N HIS A 89 4.20 26.10 -27.80
CA HIS A 89 3.99 27.56 -27.83
C HIS A 89 4.03 28.22 -26.44
N TYR A 90 3.98 27.41 -25.38
CA TYR A 90 3.98 27.84 -23.99
C TYR A 90 4.57 26.76 -23.11
N LEU A 91 4.99 27.15 -21.91
CA LEU A 91 5.46 26.23 -20.88
C LEU A 91 4.60 26.37 -19.62
N TRP A 92 4.34 25.26 -18.93
CA TRP A 92 3.68 25.27 -17.63
C TRP A 92 4.67 25.04 -16.49
N VAL A 93 4.47 25.79 -15.40
CA VAL A 93 5.28 25.75 -14.18
C VAL A 93 4.34 25.59 -12.99
N GLN A 94 4.64 24.66 -12.09
CA GLN A 94 3.93 24.43 -10.83
C GLN A 94 4.36 25.47 -9.78
N LEU A 95 3.37 26.02 -9.08
CA LEU A 95 3.49 26.95 -7.97
C LEU A 95 2.76 26.36 -6.75
N ASP A 96 3.12 25.13 -6.34
CA ASP A 96 2.35 24.36 -5.34
C ASP A 96 2.12 25.08 -4.01
N GLN A 97 3.07 25.91 -3.57
CA GLN A 97 2.90 26.76 -2.39
C GLN A 97 1.68 27.69 -2.47
N ASN A 98 1.14 27.96 -3.67
CA ASN A 98 -0.08 28.73 -3.84
C ASN A 98 -1.32 28.05 -3.23
N MET A 99 -1.24 26.76 -2.85
CA MET A 99 -2.26 26.12 -2.01
C MET A 99 -2.42 26.81 -0.64
N PHE A 100 -1.38 27.52 -0.17
CA PHE A 100 -1.38 28.31 1.06
C PHE A 100 -1.78 29.77 0.84
N ARG A 101 -2.26 30.18 -0.34
CA ARG A 101 -2.84 31.51 -0.46
C ARG A 101 -4.19 31.58 0.26
N PRO A 102 -4.57 32.72 0.87
CA PRO A 102 -5.89 32.91 1.46
C PRO A 102 -7.07 32.62 0.53
N ASP A 103 -6.89 32.83 -0.76
CA ASP A 103 -7.89 32.66 -1.82
C ASP A 103 -7.79 31.31 -2.57
N SER A 104 -6.96 30.37 -2.12
CA SER A 104 -6.70 29.12 -2.84
C SER A 104 -7.91 28.19 -2.86
N ASP A 105 -8.04 27.38 -3.93
CA ASP A 105 -9.09 26.36 -4.02
C ASP A 105 -9.01 25.36 -2.85
N ASN A 106 -7.80 24.91 -2.49
CA ASN A 106 -7.58 24.04 -1.32
C ASN A 106 -8.22 24.61 -0.04
N ARG A 107 -8.07 25.92 0.22
CA ARG A 107 -8.71 26.57 1.38
C ARG A 107 -10.22 26.72 1.21
N ASN A 108 -10.68 27.03 0.01
CA ASN A 108 -12.10 27.27 -0.28
C ASN A 108 -12.96 26.00 -0.21
N ILE A 109 -12.39 24.84 -0.58
CA ILE A 109 -13.10 23.54 -0.53
C ILE A 109 -12.98 22.85 0.83
N SER A 110 -12.12 23.33 1.73
CA SER A 110 -11.90 22.70 3.03
C SER A 110 -13.18 22.70 3.89
N THR A 111 -13.70 21.52 4.20
CA THR A 111 -14.87 21.33 5.05
C THR A 111 -14.48 20.81 6.43
N LEU A 112 -15.26 21.17 7.46
CA LEU A 112 -15.24 20.44 8.72
C LEU A 112 -15.97 19.10 8.56
N PRO A 113 -15.72 18.09 9.43
CA PRO A 113 -16.54 16.89 9.44
C PRO A 113 -18.03 17.25 9.57
N SER A 114 -18.90 16.47 8.94
CA SER A 114 -20.33 16.74 8.93
C SER A 114 -20.92 16.71 10.35
N ARG A 115 -22.07 17.37 10.55
CA ARG A 115 -22.73 17.39 11.87
C ARG A 115 -23.12 15.97 12.32
N GLU A 116 -23.50 15.11 11.40
CA GLU A 116 -23.79 13.70 11.65
C GLU A 116 -22.53 12.94 12.12
N ALA A 117 -21.35 13.31 11.62
CA ALA A 117 -20.09 12.72 12.08
C ALA A 117 -19.76 13.13 13.52
N TRP A 118 -20.03 14.38 13.91
CA TRP A 118 -19.80 14.85 15.29
C TRP A 118 -20.69 14.15 16.31
N GLN A 119 -21.97 13.94 15.97
CA GLN A 119 -22.95 13.26 16.84
C GLN A 119 -22.52 11.85 17.25
N LYS A 120 -21.72 11.17 16.42
CA LYS A 120 -21.19 9.83 16.73
C LYS A 120 -20.00 9.83 17.69
N THR A 121 -19.32 10.96 17.88
CA THR A 121 -18.01 11.04 18.56
C THR A 121 -18.00 11.70 19.93
N GLY A 122 -19.17 12.07 20.48
CA GLY A 122 -19.28 12.68 21.82
C GLY A 122 -20.11 13.97 21.82
N PRO A 123 -19.94 14.86 22.82
CA PRO A 123 -20.67 16.13 22.87
C PRO A 123 -20.34 17.01 21.64
N GLU A 124 -21.29 17.86 21.25
CA GLU A 124 -21.11 18.79 20.13
C GLU A 124 -19.84 19.63 20.29
N GLY A 125 -18.91 19.52 19.33
CA GLY A 125 -17.68 20.30 19.36
C GLY A 125 -16.63 19.86 18.35
N VAL A 126 -15.72 20.78 18.04
CA VAL A 126 -14.51 20.53 17.24
C VAL A 126 -13.29 20.52 18.16
N LYS A 127 -12.27 19.72 17.82
CA LYS A 127 -11.01 19.72 18.57
C LYS A 127 -10.32 21.09 18.46
N PHE A 128 -9.69 21.55 19.54
CA PHE A 128 -8.96 22.83 19.56
C PHE A 128 -7.95 22.96 18.41
N ASP A 129 -7.17 21.91 18.15
CA ASP A 129 -6.18 21.91 17.07
C ASP A 129 -6.82 22.04 15.68
N ALA A 130 -7.98 21.41 15.46
CA ALA A 130 -8.71 21.51 14.20
C ALA A 130 -9.24 22.94 13.97
N LEU A 131 -9.75 23.58 15.02
CA LEU A 131 -10.23 24.96 14.94
C LEU A 131 -9.07 25.95 14.76
N ARG A 132 -7.97 25.76 15.50
CA ARG A 132 -6.74 26.55 15.34
C ARG A 132 -6.19 26.44 13.92
N ALA A 133 -6.07 25.23 13.38
CA ALA A 133 -5.63 25.02 12.00
C ALA A 133 -6.53 25.76 10.99
N ASN A 134 -7.86 25.78 11.21
CA ASN A 134 -8.79 26.51 10.35
C ASN A 134 -8.57 28.04 10.39
N PHE A 135 -8.40 28.62 11.58
CA PHE A 135 -8.19 30.06 11.74
C PHE A 135 -6.82 30.51 11.28
N ASP A 136 -5.76 29.83 11.76
CA ASP A 136 -4.38 30.20 11.49
C ASP A 136 -4.04 29.97 10.01
N SER A 137 -4.60 28.92 9.38
CA SER A 137 -4.42 28.73 7.93
C SER A 137 -4.99 29.91 7.16
N ARG A 138 -6.22 30.36 7.42
CA ARG A 138 -6.82 31.50 6.69
C ARG A 138 -6.06 32.82 6.90
N ALA A 139 -5.48 33.02 8.07
CA ALA A 139 -4.69 34.21 8.39
C ALA A 139 -3.27 34.18 7.77
N PHE A 140 -2.73 33.00 7.45
CA PHE A 140 -1.40 32.87 6.90
C PHE A 140 -1.29 33.40 5.46
N ASP A 141 -0.41 34.39 5.25
CA ASP A 141 0.00 34.93 3.95
C ASP A 141 0.98 33.96 3.26
N GLY A 142 0.43 32.88 2.70
CA GLY A 142 1.18 31.88 1.94
C GLY A 142 1.06 32.06 0.44
N GLY A 143 1.82 31.25 -0.31
CA GLY A 143 1.91 31.33 -1.76
C GLY A 143 3.23 31.87 -2.28
N ILE A 144 3.61 31.43 -3.47
CA ILE A 144 4.75 31.97 -4.20
C ILE A 144 4.34 33.30 -4.82
N GLN A 145 5.08 34.34 -4.45
CA GLN A 145 5.02 35.63 -5.12
C GLN A 145 6.11 35.66 -6.19
N VAL A 146 5.71 35.50 -7.45
CA VAL A 146 6.61 35.54 -8.61
C VAL A 146 6.91 36.99 -8.97
N ALA A 147 8.19 37.30 -9.20
CA ALA A 147 8.68 38.56 -9.73
C ALA A 147 9.60 38.31 -10.94
N ASN A 148 9.67 39.27 -11.86
CA ASN A 148 10.70 39.34 -12.89
C ASN A 148 10.90 38.07 -13.75
N VAL A 149 9.84 37.57 -14.39
CA VAL A 149 9.97 36.47 -15.39
C VAL A 149 10.58 37.02 -16.68
N LYS A 150 11.79 36.58 -17.02
CA LYS A 150 12.58 37.13 -18.14
C LYS A 150 13.20 36.02 -19.00
N ALA A 151 13.26 36.23 -20.31
CA ALA A 151 14.07 35.39 -21.19
C ALA A 151 15.57 35.60 -20.92
N SER A 152 16.43 34.67 -21.34
CA SER A 152 17.90 34.82 -21.19
C SER A 152 18.48 36.10 -21.82
N GLY A 153 17.82 36.69 -22.82
CA GLY A 153 18.21 37.99 -23.40
C GLY A 153 17.76 39.22 -22.59
N GLY A 154 17.12 39.04 -21.42
CA GLY A 154 16.66 40.10 -20.52
C GLY A 154 15.24 40.63 -20.80
N GLY A 155 14.64 40.28 -21.94
CA GLY A 155 13.26 40.66 -22.26
C GLY A 155 12.23 40.05 -21.30
N ALA A 156 11.26 40.84 -20.87
CA ALA A 156 10.16 40.36 -20.04
C ALA A 156 9.30 39.34 -20.80
N LEU A 157 8.91 38.26 -20.12
CA LEU A 157 8.03 37.25 -20.68
C LEU A 157 6.59 37.49 -20.20
N HIS A 158 5.63 37.33 -21.10
CA HIS A 158 4.23 37.28 -20.72
C HIS A 158 3.96 35.96 -19.99
N TYR A 159 3.28 36.04 -18.85
CA TYR A 159 2.87 34.86 -18.10
C TYR A 159 1.51 35.08 -17.45
N VAL A 160 0.80 33.98 -17.20
CA VAL A 160 -0.48 33.97 -16.52
C VAL A 160 -0.40 32.98 -15.36
N VAL A 161 -0.61 33.47 -14.14
CA VAL A 161 -0.78 32.60 -12.97
C VAL A 161 -2.23 32.13 -12.94
N ASN A 162 -2.42 30.83 -13.12
CA ASN A 162 -3.68 30.14 -12.95
C ASN A 162 -3.61 29.30 -11.66
N LYS A 163 -3.96 29.93 -10.53
CA LYS A 163 -4.00 29.31 -9.20
C LYS A 163 -2.66 28.67 -8.82
N THR A 164 -2.56 27.34 -8.78
CA THR A 164 -1.32 26.61 -8.43
C THR A 164 -0.41 26.35 -9.63
N MET A 165 -0.76 26.86 -10.80
CA MET A 165 0.00 26.73 -12.04
C MET A 165 0.32 28.10 -12.64
N MET A 166 1.39 28.19 -13.42
CA MET A 166 1.75 29.37 -14.18
C MET A 166 2.10 28.99 -15.62
N ARG A 167 1.43 29.64 -16.58
CA ARG A 167 1.76 29.51 -18.01
C ARG A 167 2.71 30.61 -18.40
N ILE A 168 3.79 30.28 -19.09
CA ILE A 168 4.72 31.22 -19.71
C ILE A 168 4.52 31.14 -21.23
N ASP A 169 4.18 32.25 -21.85
CA ASP A 169 3.99 32.33 -23.30
C ASP A 169 5.36 32.51 -23.97
N LEU A 170 5.70 31.61 -24.89
CA LEU A 170 7.00 31.65 -25.53
C LEU A 170 7.04 32.73 -26.63
N PRO A 171 8.05 33.61 -26.67
CA PRO A 171 8.16 34.63 -27.72
C PRO A 171 8.26 34.03 -29.13
N GLN A 172 8.79 32.81 -29.24
CA GLN A 172 8.87 32.00 -30.45
C GLN A 172 8.54 30.55 -30.09
N PRO A 173 7.83 29.80 -30.96
CA PRO A 173 7.53 28.40 -30.70
C PRO A 173 8.80 27.55 -30.52
N LEU A 174 8.81 26.71 -29.50
CA LEU A 174 9.91 25.81 -29.17
C LEU A 174 9.79 24.51 -29.97
N LYS A 175 10.60 24.38 -31.03
CA LYS A 175 10.62 23.22 -31.91
C LYS A 175 11.13 21.95 -31.21
N PRO A 176 10.83 20.75 -31.74
CA PRO A 176 11.46 19.50 -31.31
C PRO A 176 12.99 19.60 -31.29
N GLY A 177 13.62 19.09 -30.23
CA GLY A 177 15.07 19.14 -29.99
C GLY A 177 15.63 20.50 -29.56
N ALA A 178 14.81 21.57 -29.55
CA ALA A 178 15.25 22.89 -29.12
C ALA A 178 15.16 23.05 -27.59
N ARG A 179 15.81 24.08 -27.06
CA ARG A 179 15.77 24.44 -25.64
C ARG A 179 15.42 25.91 -25.43
N PHE A 180 14.81 26.22 -24.30
CA PHE A 180 14.48 27.58 -23.89
C PHE A 180 14.91 27.83 -22.45
N SER A 181 15.56 28.97 -22.21
CA SER A 181 16.03 29.38 -20.89
C SER A 181 15.35 30.67 -20.45
N PHE A 182 14.88 30.68 -19.20
CA PHE A 182 14.24 31.84 -18.59
C PHE A 182 14.62 31.97 -17.12
N ALA A 183 14.65 33.20 -16.63
CA ALA A 183 14.91 33.56 -15.27
C ALA A 183 13.63 33.98 -14.54
N LEU A 184 13.59 33.70 -13.25
CA LEU A 184 12.51 34.07 -12.34
C LEU A 184 13.08 34.43 -10.97
N GLU A 185 12.40 35.34 -10.30
CA GLU A 185 12.61 35.68 -8.90
C GLU A 185 11.33 35.37 -8.15
N TRP A 186 11.44 34.92 -6.90
CA TRP A 186 10.28 34.60 -6.11
C TRP A 186 10.55 34.75 -4.62
N ARG A 187 9.46 34.84 -3.86
CA ARG A 187 9.50 34.73 -2.41
C ARG A 187 8.24 34.04 -1.88
N PHE A 188 8.35 33.42 -0.72
CA PHE A 188 7.20 32.93 0.04
C PHE A 188 7.54 32.83 1.53
N ASN A 189 6.50 32.82 2.36
CA ASN A 189 6.62 32.59 3.79
C ASN A 189 6.53 31.09 4.08
N ILE A 190 7.37 30.60 4.99
CA ILE A 190 7.41 29.18 5.39
C ILE A 190 6.29 28.96 6.41
N PRO A 191 5.36 28.01 6.19
CA PRO A 191 4.28 27.74 7.14
C PRO A 191 4.81 27.06 8.41
N GLU A 192 4.14 27.28 9.53
CA GLU A 192 4.39 26.47 10.73
C GLU A 192 3.83 25.06 10.51
N ALA A 193 4.72 24.07 10.58
CA ALA A 193 4.40 22.70 10.19
C ALA A 193 3.30 22.08 11.07
N ASN A 194 3.30 22.38 12.37
CA ASN A 194 2.33 21.83 13.32
C ASN A 194 0.92 22.46 13.23
N ILE A 195 0.73 23.50 12.42
CA ILE A 195 -0.55 24.24 12.33
C ILE A 195 -1.15 24.14 10.94
N VAL A 196 -0.38 24.53 9.92
CA VAL A 196 -0.86 24.68 8.54
C VAL A 196 -0.01 23.87 7.57
N GLY A 197 1.28 23.68 7.89
CA GLY A 197 2.20 22.99 6.99
C GLY A 197 1.83 21.53 6.78
N ARG A 198 2.26 21.02 5.62
CA ARG A 198 2.12 19.61 5.24
C ARG A 198 3.51 19.07 4.88
N ARG A 199 3.97 19.38 3.68
CA ARG A 199 5.18 18.79 3.05
C ARG A 199 6.45 19.63 3.24
N THR A 200 6.30 20.75 3.93
CA THR A 200 7.35 21.73 4.26
C THR A 200 6.88 22.54 5.46
N GLY A 201 7.82 23.08 6.23
CA GLY A 201 7.52 24.05 7.25
C GLY A 201 8.67 24.26 8.23
N TYR A 202 8.35 24.89 9.35
CA TYR A 202 9.26 24.99 10.48
C TYR A 202 8.63 24.50 11.78
N GLU A 203 9.49 24.07 12.71
CA GLU A 203 9.17 23.83 14.11
C GLU A 203 9.90 24.86 14.96
N ARG A 204 9.25 25.36 16.01
CA ARG A 204 9.88 26.24 16.99
C ARG A 204 9.93 25.62 18.38
N PHE A 205 11.12 25.67 18.99
CA PHE A 205 11.39 25.16 20.34
C PHE A 205 11.10 26.22 21.41
N ASP A 206 9.86 26.76 21.44
CA ASP A 206 9.48 27.91 22.28
C ASP A 206 9.71 27.69 23.78
N LYS A 207 9.53 26.46 24.26
CA LYS A 207 9.65 26.10 25.68
C LYS A 207 11.10 25.92 26.14
N GLU A 208 12.05 25.92 25.21
CA GLU A 208 13.45 25.58 25.50
C GLU A 208 14.37 26.75 25.20
N ASN A 209 14.60 27.03 23.91
CA ASN A 209 15.60 28.01 23.47
C ASN A 209 15.12 28.89 22.31
N LYS A 210 13.86 28.73 21.88
CA LYS A 210 13.22 29.47 20.78
C LYS A 210 13.94 29.33 19.42
N ASN A 211 14.79 28.32 19.27
CA ASN A 211 15.40 27.99 17.98
C ASN A 211 14.39 27.32 17.06
N ASP A 212 14.68 27.37 15.76
CA ASP A 212 13.81 26.82 14.73
C ASP A 212 14.55 25.69 13.97
N ILE A 213 13.79 24.67 13.56
CA ILE A 213 14.20 23.70 12.52
C ILE A 213 13.37 23.99 11.29
N PHE A 214 14.03 24.23 10.16
CA PHE A 214 13.38 24.47 8.87
C PHE A 214 13.52 23.24 7.98
N GLU A 215 12.40 22.74 7.46
CA GLU A 215 12.32 21.69 6.44
C GLU A 215 11.63 22.29 5.21
N VAL A 216 12.44 22.66 4.22
CA VAL A 216 12.04 23.53 3.12
C VAL A 216 12.00 22.74 1.82
N ALA A 217 10.80 22.64 1.26
CA ALA A 217 10.54 21.93 0.03
C ALA A 217 9.47 22.64 -0.80
N GLN A 218 9.33 22.25 -2.06
CA GLN A 218 8.43 22.91 -3.02
C GLN A 218 8.65 24.43 -3.07
N TRP A 219 9.88 24.87 -2.79
CA TRP A 219 10.23 26.25 -2.43
C TRP A 219 10.55 27.14 -3.64
N PHE A 220 10.48 26.57 -4.85
CA PHE A 220 10.76 27.23 -6.11
C PHE A 220 9.71 26.84 -7.16
N PRO A 221 9.48 27.67 -8.19
CA PRO A 221 8.65 27.27 -9.33
C PRO A 221 9.26 26.08 -10.08
N ARG A 222 8.50 24.98 -10.19
CA ARG A 222 8.98 23.70 -10.76
C ARG A 222 8.34 23.45 -12.12
N MET A 223 9.10 23.02 -13.12
CA MET A 223 8.57 22.71 -14.44
C MET A 223 7.50 21.63 -14.37
N ALA A 224 6.31 21.94 -14.88
CA ALA A 224 5.27 20.94 -15.05
C ALA A 224 5.72 19.91 -16.08
N ALA A 225 5.23 18.69 -15.93
CA ALA A 225 5.59 17.63 -16.81
C ALA A 225 4.83 17.71 -18.14
N TYR A 226 5.50 17.41 -19.26
CA TYR A 226 4.87 17.23 -20.58
C TYR A 226 5.25 15.87 -21.14
N TYR A 227 4.27 15.00 -21.40
CA TYR A 227 4.56 13.62 -21.82
C TYR A 227 3.49 13.01 -22.73
N ASP A 228 3.82 11.86 -23.31
CA ASP A 228 3.10 11.19 -24.40
C ASP A 228 1.66 10.75 -24.11
N ILE A 229 1.26 10.66 -22.83
CA ILE A 229 -0.10 10.26 -22.44
C ILE A 229 -1.00 11.44 -22.09
N ALA A 230 -0.48 12.45 -21.39
CA ALA A 230 -1.31 13.55 -20.87
C ALA A 230 -1.04 14.92 -21.52
N GLY A 231 -0.02 15.03 -22.38
CA GLY A 231 0.55 16.35 -22.71
C GLY A 231 1.01 17.02 -21.42
N TRP A 232 0.55 18.26 -21.16
CA TRP A 232 0.87 18.97 -19.93
C TRP A 232 0.10 18.42 -18.73
N GLN A 233 0.80 17.96 -17.68
CA GLN A 233 0.20 17.71 -16.38
C GLN A 233 0.05 19.04 -15.61
N ASN A 234 -1.07 19.71 -15.82
CA ASN A 234 -1.37 21.04 -15.26
C ASN A 234 -2.65 21.08 -14.41
N LYS A 235 -3.09 19.92 -13.89
CA LYS A 235 -4.14 19.84 -12.87
C LYS A 235 -3.75 20.65 -11.64
N GLN A 236 -4.75 21.30 -11.04
CA GLN A 236 -4.54 22.10 -9.84
C GLN A 236 -4.14 21.23 -8.65
N TYR A 237 -3.22 21.73 -7.83
CA TYR A 237 -2.81 21.08 -6.60
C TYR A 237 -3.78 21.41 -5.47
N LEU A 238 -4.53 20.40 -4.98
CA LEU A 238 -5.42 20.58 -3.83
C LEU A 238 -4.78 20.06 -2.53
N GLY A 239 -3.68 19.30 -2.63
CA GLY A 239 -2.84 18.95 -1.49
C GLY A 239 -2.52 17.47 -1.34
N ASP A 240 -3.13 16.60 -2.17
CA ASP A 240 -3.04 15.15 -2.01
C ASP A 240 -2.34 14.42 -3.18
N GLY A 241 -2.36 14.91 -4.42
CA GLY A 241 -1.47 14.38 -5.49
C GLY A 241 -0.27 15.29 -5.70
N GLU A 242 0.97 14.84 -5.46
CA GLU A 242 2.10 15.77 -5.31
C GLU A 242 2.99 15.80 -6.55
N PHE A 243 3.57 14.66 -6.90
CA PHE A 243 4.74 14.61 -7.77
C PHE A 243 4.41 14.25 -9.22
N THR A 244 4.62 15.21 -10.13
CA THR A 244 4.78 14.93 -11.58
C THR A 244 5.68 15.99 -12.19
N LEU A 245 6.98 15.71 -12.26
CA LEU A 245 8.03 16.68 -12.57
C LEU A 245 9.04 16.09 -13.56
N GLU A 246 9.74 16.96 -14.30
CA GLU A 246 10.80 16.53 -15.21
C GLU A 246 12.15 16.35 -14.51
N PHE A 247 12.95 15.41 -15.02
CA PHE A 247 14.33 15.24 -14.57
C PHE A 247 15.22 16.36 -15.09
N GLY A 248 16.25 16.71 -14.33
CA GLY A 248 17.37 17.49 -14.82
C GLY A 248 18.45 17.71 -13.77
N ASP A 249 19.40 18.56 -14.13
CA ASP A 249 20.54 18.88 -13.28
C ASP A 249 20.28 20.17 -12.49
N TYR A 250 20.69 20.18 -11.22
CA TYR A 250 20.51 21.28 -10.30
C TYR A 250 21.87 21.79 -9.80
N GLU A 251 22.10 23.09 -9.93
CA GLU A 251 23.15 23.83 -9.22
C GLU A 251 22.47 24.79 -8.25
N VAL A 252 22.62 24.57 -6.94
CA VAL A 252 21.88 25.32 -5.92
C VAL A 252 22.81 25.99 -4.92
N GLU A 253 22.60 27.27 -4.68
CA GLU A 253 23.24 28.06 -3.62
C GLU A 253 22.22 28.40 -2.53
N LEU A 254 22.49 27.95 -1.30
CA LEU A 254 21.64 28.19 -0.13
C LEU A 254 22.36 29.10 0.86
N THR A 255 21.93 30.35 0.97
CA THR A 255 22.43 31.30 1.97
C THR A 255 21.58 31.21 3.25
N VAL A 256 22.19 30.81 4.35
CA VAL A 256 21.56 30.60 5.67
C VAL A 256 22.36 31.31 6.77
N PRO A 257 21.82 31.48 8.00
CA PRO A 257 22.60 31.95 9.14
C PRO A 257 23.90 31.15 9.34
N ALA A 258 24.99 31.82 9.74
CA ALA A 258 26.33 31.22 9.74
C ALA A 258 26.55 30.07 10.75
N ASP A 259 25.66 29.96 11.72
CA ASP A 259 25.56 28.94 12.76
C ASP A 259 24.69 27.73 12.35
N HIS A 260 24.02 27.78 11.19
CA HIS A 260 23.23 26.67 10.70
C HIS A 260 24.08 25.60 10.00
N ILE A 261 23.70 24.35 10.22
CA ILE A 261 24.06 23.20 9.38
C ILE A 261 22.93 22.97 8.37
N VAL A 262 23.28 22.61 7.13
CA VAL A 262 22.33 22.39 6.03
C VAL A 262 22.40 20.93 5.59
N ALA A 263 21.24 20.28 5.54
CA ALA A 263 21.02 19.02 4.85
C ALA A 263 20.31 19.32 3.53
N SER A 264 20.70 18.72 2.40
CA SER A 264 20.07 19.05 1.12
C SER A 264 20.18 17.92 0.10
N THR A 265 19.22 17.87 -0.82
CA THR A 265 19.36 17.15 -2.09
C THR A 265 20.71 17.47 -2.75
N GLY A 266 21.40 16.45 -3.25
CA GLY A 266 22.66 16.61 -3.97
C GLY A 266 23.91 16.52 -3.10
N GLU A 267 25.05 16.70 -3.75
CA GLU A 267 26.37 16.63 -3.14
C GLU A 267 26.90 18.02 -2.79
N LEU A 268 27.41 18.18 -1.56
CA LEU A 268 28.02 19.42 -1.09
C LEU A 268 29.32 19.72 -1.84
N GLN A 269 29.41 20.91 -2.43
CA GLN A 269 30.53 21.31 -3.30
C GLN A 269 31.59 22.19 -2.61
N ASN A 270 31.25 22.87 -1.52
CA ASN A 270 32.15 23.80 -0.83
C ASN A 270 32.38 23.50 0.67
N PRO A 271 32.70 22.23 1.06
CA PRO A 271 32.88 21.87 2.46
C PRO A 271 33.99 22.67 3.18
N ASN A 272 34.99 23.16 2.44
CA ASN A 272 36.09 23.97 2.98
C ASN A 272 35.64 25.36 3.48
N GLU A 273 34.54 25.89 2.95
CA GLU A 273 34.00 27.20 3.31
C GLU A 273 32.98 27.14 4.44
N VAL A 274 32.25 26.02 4.56
CA VAL A 274 31.08 25.93 5.45
C VAL A 274 31.29 25.04 6.67
N LEU A 275 32.20 24.05 6.60
CA LEU A 275 32.51 23.13 7.70
C LEU A 275 33.80 23.51 8.41
N SER A 276 33.91 23.16 9.70
CA SER A 276 35.17 23.24 10.45
C SER A 276 36.18 22.18 9.99
N ALA A 277 37.47 22.35 10.34
CA ALA A 277 38.50 21.35 10.01
C ALA A 277 38.19 19.96 10.60
N ALA A 278 37.73 19.92 11.86
CA ALA A 278 37.35 18.67 12.52
C ALA A 278 36.15 17.99 11.85
N GLN A 279 35.14 18.76 11.45
CA GLN A 279 33.97 18.23 10.72
C GLN A 279 34.39 17.65 9.36
N ARG A 280 35.28 18.32 8.62
CA ARG A 280 35.80 17.81 7.33
C ARG A 280 36.58 16.52 7.49
N GLU A 281 37.41 16.42 8.53
CA GLU A 281 38.16 15.20 8.83
C GLU A 281 37.21 14.04 9.15
N ARG A 282 36.20 14.27 10.01
CA ARG A 282 35.16 13.28 10.31
C ARG A 282 34.40 12.85 9.06
N LEU A 283 34.06 13.80 8.18
CA LEU A 283 33.36 13.51 6.92
C LEU A 283 34.22 12.67 5.98
N ALA A 284 35.53 12.95 5.88
CA ALA A 284 36.44 12.12 5.10
C ALA A 284 36.53 10.70 5.65
N ARG A 285 36.61 10.52 6.99
CA ARG A 285 36.61 9.21 7.63
C ARG A 285 35.30 8.44 7.43
N ALA A 286 34.17 9.12 7.48
CA ALA A 286 32.85 8.51 7.29
C ALA A 286 32.73 7.75 5.96
N ARG A 287 33.41 8.22 4.89
CA ARG A 287 33.36 7.62 3.55
C ARG A 287 33.80 6.14 3.49
N THR A 288 34.58 5.68 4.46
CA THR A 288 35.10 4.31 4.51
C THR A 288 34.87 3.65 5.87
N ALA A 289 34.05 4.26 6.73
CA ALA A 289 33.81 3.75 8.07
C ALA A 289 32.85 2.55 8.05
N GLY A 290 33.10 1.55 8.91
CA GLY A 290 32.19 0.41 9.09
C GLY A 290 30.97 0.69 9.97
N LYS A 291 30.84 1.92 10.49
CA LYS A 291 29.72 2.37 11.32
C LYS A 291 29.52 3.88 11.14
N PRO A 292 28.36 4.45 11.53
CA PRO A 292 28.11 5.87 11.43
C PRO A 292 29.13 6.69 12.24
N VAL A 293 29.60 7.79 11.64
CA VAL A 293 30.52 8.75 12.24
C VAL A 293 29.78 10.06 12.44
N LEU A 294 29.74 10.56 13.68
CA LEU A 294 29.24 11.89 13.98
C LEU A 294 30.15 12.94 13.32
N ILE A 295 29.62 13.68 12.36
CA ILE A 295 30.27 14.80 11.69
C ILE A 295 30.15 16.05 12.54
N VAL A 296 28.91 16.39 12.93
CA VAL A 296 28.59 17.42 13.93
C VAL A 296 28.15 16.69 15.19
N THR A 297 28.87 16.88 16.29
CA THR A 297 28.55 16.19 17.55
C THR A 297 27.39 16.86 18.29
N GLN A 298 26.76 16.14 19.21
CA GLN A 298 25.76 16.74 20.11
C GLN A 298 26.33 17.95 20.88
N ALA A 299 27.56 17.86 21.37
CA ALA A 299 28.20 18.98 22.09
C ALA A 299 28.40 20.21 21.19
N GLU A 300 28.73 20.01 19.90
CA GLU A 300 28.84 21.09 18.93
C GLU A 300 27.47 21.71 18.61
N ALA A 301 26.43 20.89 18.44
CA ALA A 301 25.05 21.36 18.23
C ALA A 301 24.49 22.13 19.44
N GLU A 302 24.74 21.63 20.66
CA GLU A 302 24.38 22.30 21.92
C GLU A 302 25.16 23.61 22.13
N ALA A 303 26.38 23.71 21.62
CA ALA A 303 27.13 24.96 21.62
C ALA A 303 26.54 25.97 20.62
N ASN A 304 26.22 25.53 19.40
CA ASN A 304 25.65 26.37 18.37
C ASN A 304 24.27 26.92 18.74
N GLU A 305 23.45 26.16 19.46
CA GLU A 305 22.07 26.58 19.78
C GLU A 305 21.95 27.60 20.92
N LYS A 306 23.06 27.95 21.60
CA LYS A 306 23.08 28.91 22.71
C LYS A 306 22.97 30.37 22.26
N ASP A 307 23.61 30.69 21.14
CA ASP A 307 23.68 32.03 20.58
C ASP A 307 23.19 32.04 19.13
N ARG A 308 22.87 33.22 18.58
CA ARG A 308 22.48 33.37 17.17
C ARG A 308 23.55 34.15 16.42
N ALA A 309 24.04 33.57 15.32
CA ALA A 309 24.97 34.29 14.46
C ALA A 309 24.27 35.46 13.74
N SER A 310 24.96 36.60 13.64
CA SER A 310 24.51 37.76 12.85
C SER A 310 24.90 37.66 11.36
N GLY A 311 25.94 36.87 11.06
CA GLY A 311 26.42 36.63 9.69
C GLY A 311 25.70 35.46 8.99
N THR A 312 26.01 35.28 7.72
CA THR A 312 25.47 34.18 6.89
C THR A 312 26.58 33.37 6.23
N LYS A 313 26.28 32.12 5.86
CA LYS A 313 27.11 31.26 4.99
C LYS A 313 26.31 30.82 3.78
N THR A 314 26.99 30.59 2.66
CA THR A 314 26.38 30.03 1.46
C THR A 314 26.88 28.61 1.23
N TRP A 315 25.95 27.66 1.23
CA TRP A 315 26.21 26.26 0.92
C TRP A 315 25.91 26.01 -0.56
N ARG A 316 26.78 25.27 -1.25
CA ARG A 316 26.67 25.01 -2.69
C ARG A 316 26.45 23.52 -2.92
N TYR A 317 25.40 23.16 -3.64
CA TYR A 317 25.04 21.78 -3.93
C TYR A 317 24.92 21.53 -5.43
N LYS A 318 25.24 20.30 -5.85
CA LYS A 318 24.93 19.79 -7.20
C LYS A 318 24.15 18.48 -7.11
N ALA A 319 23.06 18.40 -7.85
CA ALA A 319 22.32 17.16 -8.06
C ALA A 319 22.20 16.89 -9.56
N LYS A 320 22.36 15.64 -9.97
CA LYS A 320 22.26 15.23 -11.38
C LYS A 320 21.06 14.34 -11.58
N ASN A 321 20.34 14.58 -12.67
CA ASN A 321 19.20 13.77 -13.09
C ASN A 321 18.17 13.50 -11.98
N VAL A 322 17.81 14.55 -11.22
CA VAL A 322 16.76 14.51 -10.18
C VAL A 322 15.54 15.29 -10.63
N ARG A 323 14.39 15.01 -10.00
CA ARG A 323 13.10 15.63 -10.37
C ARG A 323 12.68 16.79 -9.46
N ASP A 324 13.33 16.96 -8.31
CA ASP A 324 13.03 18.02 -7.34
C ASP A 324 14.24 18.28 -6.43
N PHE A 325 14.16 19.31 -5.59
CA PHE A 325 15.23 19.72 -4.68
C PHE A 325 14.68 20.24 -3.35
N ALA A 326 15.07 19.61 -2.24
CA ALA A 326 14.69 20.04 -0.90
C ALA A 326 15.92 20.26 -0.01
N PHE A 327 15.72 20.99 1.09
CA PHE A 327 16.75 21.19 2.09
C PHE A 327 16.16 21.37 3.49
N ALA A 328 16.97 21.09 4.50
CA ALA A 328 16.69 21.44 5.87
C ALA A 328 17.83 22.28 6.45
N SER A 329 17.51 23.18 7.37
CA SER A 329 18.49 24.08 7.97
C SER A 329 18.19 24.34 9.44
N SER A 330 19.19 24.16 10.31
CA SER A 330 19.09 24.52 11.73
C SER A 330 20.46 24.58 12.39
N ARG A 331 20.58 25.41 13.43
CA ARG A 331 21.70 25.35 14.39
C ARG A 331 21.63 24.17 15.36
N LYS A 332 20.46 23.51 15.47
CA LYS A 332 20.25 22.37 16.37
C LYS A 332 20.78 21.04 15.83
N PHE A 333 21.19 20.97 14.57
CA PHE A 333 21.51 19.69 13.93
C PHE A 333 22.82 19.08 14.42
N ILE A 334 22.68 17.89 14.98
CA ILE A 334 23.66 16.80 14.96
C ILE A 334 23.64 16.21 13.55
N TRP A 335 24.80 15.77 13.06
CA TRP A 335 24.93 15.15 11.74
C TRP A 335 25.82 13.93 11.86
N ASP A 336 25.34 12.74 11.47
CA ASP A 336 26.15 11.56 11.28
C ASP A 336 26.14 11.08 9.81
N ALA A 337 27.17 10.30 9.45
CA ALA A 337 27.32 9.79 8.10
C ALA A 337 28.08 8.47 8.05
N GLN A 338 27.78 7.65 7.04
CA GLN A 338 28.51 6.44 6.69
C GLN A 338 28.53 6.25 5.16
N GLY A 339 29.70 5.98 4.60
CA GLY A 339 29.86 5.61 3.20
C GLY A 339 29.51 4.14 2.97
N ILE A 340 28.72 3.85 1.95
CA ILE A 340 28.37 2.51 1.49
C ILE A 340 28.56 2.36 -0.02
N GLN A 341 28.55 1.12 -0.49
CA GLN A 341 28.64 0.78 -1.91
C GLN A 341 27.28 0.24 -2.39
N SER A 342 26.75 0.78 -3.50
CA SER A 342 25.57 0.24 -4.18
C SER A 342 25.92 0.04 -5.66
N GLY A 343 26.10 -1.23 -6.06
CA GLY A 343 26.65 -1.57 -7.37
C GLY A 343 28.01 -0.89 -7.59
N ALA A 344 28.11 -0.08 -8.65
CA ALA A 344 29.30 0.72 -8.95
C ALA A 344 29.37 2.07 -8.21
N ASN A 345 28.30 2.49 -7.52
CA ASN A 345 28.18 3.81 -6.93
C ASN A 345 28.61 3.83 -5.46
N LYS A 346 29.33 4.90 -5.07
CA LYS A 346 29.62 5.22 -3.66
C LYS A 346 28.56 6.17 -3.15
N VAL A 347 27.89 5.80 -2.07
CA VAL A 347 26.78 6.56 -1.49
C VAL A 347 27.14 6.99 -0.08
N MET A 348 26.89 8.25 0.27
CA MET A 348 26.90 8.71 1.65
C MET A 348 25.50 8.61 2.23
N ALA A 349 25.28 7.64 3.12
CA ALA A 349 24.10 7.56 3.97
C ALA A 349 24.27 8.50 5.17
N MET A 350 23.32 9.39 5.42
CA MET A 350 23.46 10.47 6.40
C MET A 350 22.18 10.72 7.17
N SER A 351 22.32 11.15 8.43
CA SER A 351 21.18 11.62 9.23
C SER A 351 21.47 12.97 9.87
N TYR A 352 20.46 13.84 9.91
CA TYR A 352 20.51 15.15 10.57
C TYR A 352 19.38 15.23 11.58
N TYR A 353 19.69 15.50 12.84
CA TYR A 353 18.68 15.47 13.89
C TYR A 353 19.07 16.35 15.07
N PRO A 354 18.11 16.88 15.84
CA PRO A 354 18.43 17.63 17.03
C PRO A 354 18.61 16.69 18.23
N LYS A 355 19.14 17.19 19.35
CA LYS A 355 19.35 16.36 20.56
C LYS A 355 18.05 15.74 21.10
N GLU A 356 16.91 16.34 20.81
CA GLU A 356 15.58 15.82 21.17
C GLU A 356 15.22 14.54 20.41
N GLY A 357 15.94 14.19 19.34
CA GLY A 357 15.84 12.90 18.66
C GLY A 357 16.62 11.77 19.35
N ASN A 358 17.57 12.09 20.23
CA ASN A 358 18.40 11.09 20.91
C ASN A 358 17.68 10.44 22.09
N PRO A 359 17.89 9.13 22.35
CA PRO A 359 18.90 8.27 21.72
C PRO A 359 18.40 7.51 20.48
N LEU A 360 17.16 7.72 20.03
CA LEU A 360 16.58 6.96 18.92
C LEU A 360 17.30 7.20 17.60
N TRP A 361 17.52 8.46 17.26
CA TRP A 361 18.07 8.86 15.96
C TRP A 361 19.52 8.42 15.76
N GLU A 362 20.40 8.72 16.72
CA GLU A 362 21.80 8.28 16.69
C GLU A 362 21.94 6.75 16.60
N LYS A 363 20.98 6.00 17.15
CA LYS A 363 21.04 4.53 17.13
C LYS A 363 20.54 3.92 15.82
N TYR A 364 19.44 4.43 15.26
CA TYR A 364 18.71 3.73 14.20
C TYR A 364 18.71 4.43 12.85
N SER A 365 18.80 5.76 12.79
CA SER A 365 18.46 6.51 11.56
C SER A 365 19.37 6.17 10.39
N THR A 366 20.69 6.35 10.51
CA THR A 366 21.62 6.07 9.41
C THR A 366 21.70 4.57 9.08
N GLN A 367 21.48 3.69 10.05
CA GLN A 367 21.38 2.25 9.79
C GLN A 367 20.12 1.90 8.97
N ALA A 368 18.97 2.54 9.25
CA ALA A 368 17.76 2.38 8.45
C ALA A 368 17.94 2.91 7.02
N VAL A 369 18.64 4.03 6.81
CA VAL A 369 18.99 4.53 5.47
C VAL A 369 19.80 3.48 4.68
N ILE A 370 20.85 2.94 5.30
CA ILE A 370 21.72 1.92 4.67
C ILE A 370 20.92 0.66 4.34
N HIS A 371 20.20 0.12 5.32
CA HIS A 371 19.37 -1.07 5.16
C HIS A 371 18.37 -0.94 4.02
N THR A 372 17.73 0.23 3.91
CA THR A 372 16.78 0.52 2.83
C THR A 372 17.45 0.43 1.47
N ILE A 373 18.62 1.05 1.31
CA ILE A 373 19.37 1.01 0.05
C ILE A 373 19.72 -0.43 -0.33
N GLU A 374 20.19 -1.22 0.63
CA GLU A 374 20.56 -2.63 0.43
C GLU A 374 19.35 -3.49 0.00
N GLN A 375 18.24 -3.41 0.74
CA GLN A 375 17.05 -4.21 0.44
C GLN A 375 16.35 -3.77 -0.85
N TYR A 376 16.20 -2.47 -1.10
CA TYR A 376 15.56 -1.99 -2.33
C TYR A 376 16.40 -2.29 -3.58
N SER A 377 17.74 -2.21 -3.47
CA SER A 377 18.63 -2.57 -4.60
C SER A 377 18.48 -4.03 -5.02
N LYS A 378 18.21 -4.94 -4.05
CA LYS A 378 18.01 -6.37 -4.31
C LYS A 378 16.83 -6.61 -5.26
N TYR A 379 15.70 -5.96 -5.01
CA TYR A 379 14.44 -6.16 -5.73
C TYR A 379 14.18 -5.16 -6.88
N SER A 380 15.00 -4.12 -7.03
CA SER A 380 14.87 -3.12 -8.10
C SER A 380 16.18 -2.94 -8.89
N PHE A 381 16.98 -1.94 -8.59
CA PHE A 381 18.24 -1.64 -9.28
C PHE A 381 19.22 -0.99 -8.32
N ASP A 382 20.49 -0.88 -8.68
CA ASP A 382 21.46 -0.20 -7.81
C ASP A 382 21.13 1.29 -7.65
N TYR A 383 21.22 1.77 -6.40
CA TYR A 383 21.01 3.17 -6.03
C TYR A 383 21.99 4.07 -6.81
N PRO A 384 21.50 5.01 -7.63
CA PRO A 384 22.34 5.77 -8.56
C PRO A 384 22.87 7.09 -8.01
N TYR A 385 22.34 7.59 -6.88
CA TYR A 385 22.68 8.91 -6.37
C TYR A 385 23.84 8.88 -5.36
N PRO A 386 24.61 9.98 -5.21
CA PRO A 386 25.78 10.01 -4.33
C PRO A 386 25.46 10.14 -2.84
N THR A 387 24.25 10.53 -2.48
CA THR A 387 23.83 10.78 -1.09
C THR A 387 22.42 10.23 -0.85
N ALA A 388 22.14 9.83 0.39
CA ALA A 388 20.81 9.50 0.87
C ALA A 388 20.68 9.99 2.33
N ILE A 389 19.68 10.83 2.60
CA ILE A 389 19.61 11.63 3.82
C ILE A 389 18.26 11.44 4.50
N SER A 390 18.30 11.21 5.82
CA SER A 390 17.13 11.32 6.71
C SER A 390 17.28 12.55 7.61
N VAL A 391 16.27 13.40 7.69
CA VAL A 391 16.27 14.59 8.57
C VAL A 391 15.16 14.48 9.60
N ASN A 392 15.47 14.76 10.87
CA ASN A 392 14.46 14.91 11.90
C ASN A 392 13.96 16.34 11.99
N GLY A 393 12.64 16.49 11.91
CA GLY A 393 11.98 17.77 12.08
C GLY A 393 10.48 17.61 12.24
N PRO A 394 9.70 18.68 11.99
CA PRO A 394 8.26 18.64 12.16
C PRO A 394 7.50 17.92 11.04
N VAL A 395 8.07 17.75 9.85
CA VAL A 395 7.47 16.99 8.77
C VAL A 395 7.74 15.51 9.04
N GLY A 396 6.69 14.79 9.43
CA GLY A 396 6.78 13.46 10.03
C GLY A 396 7.07 12.30 9.07
N GLY A 397 7.04 12.55 7.76
CA GLY A 397 7.25 11.60 6.66
C GLY A 397 7.02 12.35 5.35
N MET A 398 8.09 12.58 4.60
CA MET A 398 8.05 13.23 3.29
C MET A 398 9.32 12.97 2.49
N GLU A 399 9.15 12.58 1.23
CA GLU A 399 10.19 12.17 0.32
C GLU A 399 10.62 13.29 -0.66
N TYR A 400 11.93 13.42 -0.88
CA TYR A 400 12.50 14.18 -1.99
C TYR A 400 13.74 13.44 -2.52
N PRO A 401 14.25 13.77 -3.71
CA PRO A 401 15.46 13.11 -4.21
C PRO A 401 16.63 13.29 -3.24
N MET A 402 17.24 12.17 -2.82
CA MET A 402 18.36 12.07 -1.87
C MET A 402 18.07 12.55 -0.44
N ILE A 403 16.91 13.09 -0.10
CA ILE A 403 16.60 13.63 1.23
C ILE A 403 15.15 13.38 1.61
N SER A 404 14.92 12.91 2.83
CA SER A 404 13.58 12.79 3.41
C SER A 404 13.48 13.48 4.77
N PHE A 405 12.27 13.91 5.10
CA PHE A 405 11.91 14.46 6.41
C PHE A 405 11.14 13.39 7.19
N ASN A 406 11.60 13.07 8.40
CA ASN A 406 11.07 11.98 9.20
C ASN A 406 10.80 12.41 10.64
N GLY A 407 9.69 11.92 11.18
CA GLY A 407 9.25 12.17 12.54
C GLY A 407 9.71 11.12 13.54
N GLY A 408 9.15 11.21 14.75
CA GLY A 408 9.44 10.29 15.85
C GLY A 408 10.59 10.78 16.73
N ARG A 409 10.26 11.14 17.97
CA ARG A 409 11.23 11.50 19.01
C ARG A 409 10.88 10.74 20.30
N PRO A 410 11.85 10.46 21.18
CA PRO A 410 11.55 9.97 22.52
C PRO A 410 10.70 10.98 23.30
N THR A 411 9.98 10.47 24.29
CA THR A 411 9.21 11.26 25.24
C THR A 411 10.09 11.64 26.41
N LYS A 412 10.11 12.92 26.76
CA LYS A 412 10.75 13.42 27.98
C LYS A 412 9.74 13.46 29.11
N ASP A 413 10.01 12.73 30.20
CA ASP A 413 9.19 12.82 31.40
C ASP A 413 9.30 14.22 32.01
N LYS A 414 8.15 14.84 32.31
CA LYS A 414 8.10 16.23 32.78
C LYS A 414 8.60 16.41 34.22
N LYS A 415 8.62 15.35 35.03
CA LYS A 415 9.03 15.39 36.43
C LYS A 415 10.49 14.97 36.60
N THR A 416 10.90 13.88 35.95
CA THR A 416 12.25 13.31 36.11
C THR A 416 13.23 13.84 35.06
N GLY A 417 12.73 14.31 33.92
CA GLY A 417 13.55 14.70 32.77
C GLY A 417 14.11 13.52 31.98
N GLU A 418 13.77 12.29 32.35
CA GLU A 418 14.20 11.06 31.68
C GLU A 418 13.59 10.92 30.28
N LEU A 419 14.36 10.39 29.34
CA LEU A 419 13.91 10.12 27.98
C LEU A 419 13.49 8.65 27.85
N THR A 420 12.22 8.39 27.55
CA THR A 420 11.67 7.06 27.27
C THR A 420 11.04 7.00 25.89
N TYR A 421 10.83 5.80 25.34
CA TYR A 421 10.07 5.64 24.10
C TYR A 421 9.36 4.29 24.05
N SER A 422 8.17 4.30 23.44
CA SER A 422 7.35 3.10 23.27
C SER A 422 7.85 2.21 22.13
N LYS A 423 7.37 0.95 22.09
CA LYS A 423 7.52 0.05 20.94
C LYS A 423 7.07 0.74 19.64
N ALA A 424 5.90 1.37 19.66
CA ALA A 424 5.33 2.05 18.49
C ALA A 424 6.22 3.20 18.00
N THR A 425 6.89 3.92 18.90
CA THR A 425 7.83 5.00 18.55
C THR A 425 9.10 4.46 17.90
N LYS A 426 9.69 3.38 18.44
CA LYS A 426 10.89 2.73 17.86
C LYS A 426 10.61 2.26 16.42
N TYR A 427 9.64 1.38 16.24
CA TYR A 427 9.34 0.82 14.93
C TYR A 427 8.73 1.85 13.99
N GLY A 428 7.95 2.81 14.50
CA GLY A 428 7.45 3.92 13.71
C GLY A 428 8.58 4.75 13.07
N LEU A 429 9.64 5.04 13.83
CA LEU A 429 10.83 5.74 13.30
C LEU A 429 11.56 4.92 12.24
N ILE A 430 11.82 3.63 12.51
CA ILE A 430 12.54 2.76 11.57
C ILE A 430 11.74 2.61 10.27
N SER A 431 10.45 2.29 10.38
CA SER A 431 9.53 2.13 9.26
C SER A 431 9.40 3.39 8.41
N VAL A 432 9.24 4.57 9.02
CA VAL A 432 9.13 5.81 8.24
C VAL A 432 10.42 6.13 7.51
N ILE A 433 11.59 5.96 8.14
CA ILE A 433 12.87 6.16 7.44
C ILE A 433 13.01 5.18 6.28
N ILE A 434 12.63 3.91 6.46
CA ILE A 434 12.63 2.92 5.37
C ILE A 434 11.71 3.36 4.23
N HIS A 435 10.50 3.83 4.56
CA HIS A 435 9.53 4.31 3.57
C HIS A 435 10.06 5.52 2.80
N GLU A 436 10.46 6.58 3.50
CA GLU A 436 10.83 7.84 2.85
C GLU A 436 12.17 7.75 2.11
N VAL A 437 13.12 6.94 2.60
CA VAL A 437 14.35 6.64 1.84
C VAL A 437 14.02 5.76 0.63
N GLY A 438 13.09 4.81 0.79
CA GLY A 438 12.61 3.93 -0.27
C GLY A 438 12.03 4.69 -1.46
N HIS A 439 11.40 5.84 -1.19
CA HIS A 439 10.86 6.70 -2.23
C HIS A 439 11.91 7.25 -3.21
N ASN A 440 13.21 7.17 -2.88
CA ASN A 440 14.25 7.44 -3.86
C ASN A 440 14.09 6.56 -5.11
N TYR A 441 13.65 5.31 -4.96
CA TYR A 441 13.39 4.40 -6.06
C TYR A 441 12.06 4.72 -6.74
N TYR A 442 10.98 4.76 -5.96
CA TYR A 442 9.61 5.00 -6.41
C TYR A 442 9.00 6.15 -5.58
N PRO A 443 8.88 7.38 -6.09
CA PRO A 443 8.87 7.74 -7.49
C PRO A 443 10.11 8.55 -7.95
N MET A 444 11.14 8.73 -7.11
CA MET A 444 12.18 9.72 -7.43
C MET A 444 13.13 9.30 -8.54
N ILE A 445 13.24 8.00 -8.84
CA ILE A 445 13.99 7.48 -10.00
C ILE A 445 13.04 6.87 -11.03
N VAL A 446 12.05 6.11 -10.59
CA VAL A 446 10.94 5.63 -11.42
C VAL A 446 9.81 6.66 -11.34
N ASN A 447 9.78 7.60 -12.27
CA ASN A 447 9.05 8.87 -12.19
C ASN A 447 7.58 8.75 -12.56
N SER A 448 6.78 8.06 -11.75
CA SER A 448 5.33 7.98 -11.89
C SER A 448 4.63 9.34 -11.75
N ASP A 449 3.42 9.41 -12.31
CA ASP A 449 2.51 10.56 -12.22
C ASP A 449 1.59 10.39 -11.00
N GLU A 450 2.04 10.88 -9.84
CA GLU A 450 1.26 10.84 -8.61
C GLU A 450 0.02 11.74 -8.67
N ARG A 451 -0.03 12.72 -9.58
CA ARG A 451 -1.22 13.55 -9.79
C ARG A 451 -2.38 12.73 -10.36
N GLN A 452 -2.07 11.58 -10.95
CA GLN A 452 -3.04 10.58 -11.41
C GLN A 452 -3.13 9.37 -10.49
N TRP A 453 -1.99 8.80 -10.11
CA TRP A 453 -1.92 7.44 -9.58
C TRP A 453 -1.07 7.37 -8.31
N THR A 454 -1.53 7.96 -7.20
CA THR A 454 -0.81 7.95 -5.91
C THR A 454 -0.36 6.55 -5.47
N TRP A 455 -1.11 5.50 -5.77
CA TRP A 455 -0.72 4.14 -5.40
C TRP A 455 0.58 3.66 -6.08
N MET A 456 0.96 4.20 -7.24
CA MET A 456 2.23 3.84 -7.88
C MET A 456 3.43 4.33 -7.07
N ASP A 457 3.25 5.42 -6.34
CA ASP A 457 4.29 6.00 -5.50
C ASP A 457 4.24 5.29 -4.14
N GLU A 458 3.07 5.32 -3.49
CA GLU A 458 2.87 4.86 -2.13
C GLU A 458 2.81 3.33 -1.99
N GLY A 459 2.16 2.66 -2.93
CA GLY A 459 1.88 1.23 -2.90
C GLY A 459 3.08 0.39 -3.32
N LEU A 460 3.78 0.79 -4.38
CA LEU A 460 5.03 0.13 -4.80
C LEU A 460 6.11 0.29 -3.73
N ASN A 461 6.22 1.48 -3.14
CA ASN A 461 7.13 1.76 -2.04
C ASN A 461 6.74 0.96 -0.78
N SER A 462 5.44 0.90 -0.42
CA SER A 462 4.97 0.11 0.72
C SER A 462 5.23 -1.40 0.58
N PHE A 463 5.17 -1.93 -0.64
CA PHE A 463 5.52 -3.33 -0.89
C PHE A 463 7.01 -3.60 -0.61
N LEU A 464 7.91 -2.76 -1.12
CA LEU A 464 9.35 -2.90 -0.84
C LEU A 464 9.70 -2.59 0.61
N GLN A 465 8.99 -1.64 1.24
CA GLN A 465 9.09 -1.35 2.67
C GLN A 465 8.78 -2.61 3.46
N PHE A 466 7.69 -3.32 3.17
CA PHE A 466 7.34 -4.57 3.85
C PHE A 466 8.50 -5.58 3.76
N LEU A 467 9.06 -5.81 2.57
CA LEU A 467 10.20 -6.72 2.41
C LEU A 467 11.45 -6.26 3.20
N ALA A 468 11.69 -4.96 3.29
CA ALA A 468 12.79 -4.41 4.06
C ALA A 468 12.53 -4.52 5.57
N GLU A 469 11.32 -4.29 6.04
CA GLU A 469 10.90 -4.45 7.44
C GLU A 469 11.08 -5.90 7.91
N GLU A 470 10.61 -6.88 7.13
CA GLU A 470 10.80 -8.30 7.43
C GLU A 470 12.28 -8.72 7.43
N ALA A 471 13.14 -8.00 6.71
CA ALA A 471 14.58 -8.23 6.69
C ALA A 471 15.34 -7.54 7.83
N TRP A 472 14.70 -6.67 8.62
CA TRP A 472 15.35 -5.89 9.69
C TRP A 472 15.56 -6.72 10.96
N GLU A 473 14.51 -7.42 11.43
CA GLU A 473 14.58 -8.34 12.55
C GLU A 473 13.44 -9.37 12.48
N GLU A 474 13.58 -10.50 13.18
CA GLU A 474 12.54 -11.52 13.25
C GLU A 474 11.25 -10.97 13.91
N ASN A 475 10.09 -11.26 13.33
CA ASN A 475 8.78 -10.80 13.80
C ASN A 475 8.67 -9.26 13.87
N TYR A 476 9.24 -8.56 12.87
CA TYR A 476 9.05 -7.13 12.72
C TYR A 476 7.54 -6.80 12.69
N PRO A 477 7.05 -5.78 13.42
CA PRO A 477 5.63 -5.46 13.48
C PRO A 477 5.19 -4.63 12.26
N SER A 478 5.35 -5.20 11.07
CA SER A 478 4.96 -4.60 9.79
C SER A 478 3.47 -4.28 9.80
N ARG A 479 3.09 -3.09 9.31
CA ARG A 479 1.69 -2.62 9.36
C ARG A 479 0.90 -2.86 8.07
N ARG A 480 1.58 -3.20 6.98
CA ARG A 480 1.06 -3.32 5.61
C ARG A 480 1.84 -4.42 4.89
N GLY A 481 1.18 -5.15 3.99
CA GLY A 481 1.79 -6.22 3.18
C GLY A 481 1.17 -7.60 3.44
N GLU A 482 0.97 -7.96 4.70
CA GLU A 482 0.29 -9.22 5.06
C GLU A 482 -1.17 -9.24 4.60
N ALA A 483 -1.62 -10.39 4.07
CA ALA A 483 -2.96 -10.56 3.52
C ALA A 483 -4.06 -10.43 4.59
N ARG A 484 -3.85 -11.00 5.77
CA ARG A 484 -4.79 -10.94 6.90
C ARG A 484 -5.09 -9.52 7.39
N ASP A 485 -4.14 -8.59 7.27
CA ASP A 485 -4.24 -7.26 7.88
C ASP A 485 -5.08 -6.28 7.05
N ILE A 486 -5.36 -6.57 5.77
CA ILE A 486 -6.19 -5.71 4.91
C ILE A 486 -7.69 -6.02 5.00
N THR A 487 -8.07 -7.13 5.63
CA THR A 487 -9.44 -7.69 5.59
C THR A 487 -10.53 -6.72 6.08
N ASP A 488 -10.27 -5.96 7.15
CA ASP A 488 -11.21 -4.96 7.66
C ASP A 488 -11.48 -3.81 6.66
N TYR A 489 -10.45 -3.40 5.91
CA TYR A 489 -10.61 -2.42 4.86
C TYR A 489 -11.39 -3.01 3.67
N MET A 490 -11.07 -4.25 3.27
CA MET A 490 -11.78 -4.94 2.19
C MET A 490 -13.26 -5.17 2.51
N ARG A 491 -13.63 -5.38 3.79
CA ARG A 491 -15.02 -5.45 4.26
C ARG A 491 -15.73 -4.08 4.29
N SER A 492 -14.96 -2.98 4.29
CA SER A 492 -15.52 -1.63 4.44
C SER A 492 -16.35 -1.21 3.22
N LYS A 493 -17.44 -0.49 3.47
CA LYS A 493 -18.22 0.17 2.39
C LYS A 493 -17.69 1.54 2.01
N ASN A 494 -16.75 2.09 2.79
CA ASN A 494 -16.20 3.43 2.59
C ASN A 494 -14.87 3.37 1.81
N GLN A 495 -14.88 2.78 0.62
CA GLN A 495 -13.68 2.56 -0.19
C GLN A 495 -13.91 2.94 -1.65
N THR A 496 -12.81 3.15 -2.36
CA THR A 496 -12.75 3.33 -3.82
C THR A 496 -11.80 2.28 -4.42
N PRO A 497 -11.86 1.99 -5.73
CA PRO A 497 -10.83 1.21 -6.41
C PRO A 497 -9.43 1.82 -6.24
N ILE A 498 -8.37 1.02 -6.41
CA ILE A 498 -6.98 1.53 -6.38
C ILE A 498 -6.77 2.50 -7.56
N MET A 499 -7.38 2.23 -8.71
CA MET A 499 -7.36 3.07 -9.91
C MET A 499 -8.28 4.30 -9.80
N THR A 500 -8.17 5.02 -8.68
CA THR A 500 -8.88 6.27 -8.42
C THR A 500 -7.90 7.44 -8.42
N ASN A 501 -8.31 8.58 -8.97
CA ASN A 501 -7.47 9.79 -8.95
C ASN A 501 -7.16 10.21 -7.51
N SER A 502 -5.93 10.66 -7.29
CA SER A 502 -5.35 11.08 -6.00
C SER A 502 -6.23 12.02 -5.19
N GLU A 503 -6.89 12.98 -5.84
CA GLU A 503 -7.76 13.98 -5.18
C GLU A 503 -9.17 13.44 -4.86
N SER A 504 -9.46 12.17 -5.16
CA SER A 504 -10.75 11.50 -4.96
C SER A 504 -10.67 10.22 -4.14
N VAL A 505 -9.46 9.83 -3.69
CA VAL A 505 -9.25 8.61 -2.93
C VAL A 505 -9.92 8.70 -1.56
N LEU A 506 -10.78 7.74 -1.26
CA LEU A 506 -11.30 7.53 0.10
C LEU A 506 -10.33 6.65 0.89
N GLN A 507 -10.13 6.99 2.17
CA GLN A 507 -9.20 6.28 3.05
C GLN A 507 -7.81 6.07 2.40
N ARG A 508 -7.10 7.17 2.08
CA ARG A 508 -5.80 7.14 1.39
C ARG A 508 -4.82 6.10 1.96
N GLY A 509 -4.71 5.98 3.28
CA GLY A 509 -3.82 5.01 3.95
C GLY A 509 -3.99 3.57 3.43
N PRO A 510 -5.15 2.92 3.64
CA PRO A 510 -5.38 1.59 3.09
C PRO A 510 -5.52 1.55 1.56
N ASN A 511 -6.09 2.55 0.89
CA ASN A 511 -6.28 2.51 -0.57
C ASN A 511 -4.98 2.64 -1.37
N ALA A 512 -4.15 3.64 -1.06
CA ALA A 512 -2.94 3.96 -1.82
C ALA A 512 -1.71 3.19 -1.35
N TYR A 513 -1.67 2.74 -0.09
CA TYR A 513 -0.52 2.04 0.48
C TYR A 513 -0.83 0.57 0.76
N GLY A 514 -1.84 0.31 1.62
CA GLY A 514 -2.11 -1.01 2.18
C GLY A 514 -2.55 -2.03 1.14
N LYS A 515 -3.67 -1.78 0.45
CA LYS A 515 -4.27 -2.69 -0.53
C LYS A 515 -3.31 -2.99 -1.70
N PRO A 516 -2.60 -2.03 -2.31
CA PRO A 516 -1.63 -2.33 -3.37
C PRO A 516 -0.44 -3.15 -2.86
N ALA A 517 0.11 -2.83 -1.67
CA ALA A 517 1.21 -3.59 -1.10
C ALA A 517 0.81 -5.03 -0.79
N THR A 518 -0.37 -5.23 -0.20
CA THR A 518 -0.93 -6.55 0.05
C THR A 518 -1.22 -7.30 -1.25
N ALA A 519 -1.77 -6.64 -2.27
CA ALA A 519 -2.01 -7.25 -3.58
C ALA A 519 -0.70 -7.76 -4.21
N LEU A 520 0.36 -6.94 -4.20
CA LEU A 520 1.68 -7.34 -4.71
C LEU A 520 2.29 -8.47 -3.89
N ASN A 521 2.10 -8.48 -2.57
CA ASN A 521 2.57 -9.57 -1.72
C ASN A 521 1.82 -10.88 -1.97
N ILE A 522 0.50 -10.83 -2.19
CA ILE A 522 -0.31 -12.00 -2.60
C ILE A 522 0.14 -12.51 -3.97
N LEU A 523 0.40 -11.62 -4.93
CA LEU A 523 0.98 -12.03 -6.22
C LEU A 523 2.31 -12.76 -6.01
N ARG A 524 3.17 -12.24 -5.13
CA ARG A 524 4.48 -12.81 -4.86
C ARG A 524 4.46 -14.14 -4.13
N GLU A 525 3.66 -14.28 -3.07
CA GLU A 525 3.71 -15.46 -2.20
C GLU A 525 2.73 -16.55 -2.62
N THR A 526 1.58 -16.17 -3.21
CA THR A 526 0.47 -17.11 -3.46
C THR A 526 0.23 -17.40 -4.94
N VAL A 527 0.40 -16.42 -5.84
CA VAL A 527 0.05 -16.57 -7.27
C VAL A 527 1.26 -16.97 -8.13
N LEU A 528 2.31 -16.15 -8.13
CA LEU A 528 3.48 -16.34 -9.01
C LEU A 528 4.64 -17.09 -8.34
N GLY A 529 4.74 -16.97 -7.01
CA GLY A 529 5.95 -17.33 -6.29
C GLY A 529 7.07 -16.29 -6.45
N ARG A 530 8.03 -16.34 -5.52
CA ARG A 530 9.08 -15.32 -5.38
C ARG A 530 9.98 -15.19 -6.61
N GLU A 531 10.31 -16.29 -7.28
CA GLU A 531 11.24 -16.29 -8.42
C GLU A 531 10.70 -15.47 -9.60
N LEU A 532 9.48 -15.78 -10.05
CA LEU A 532 8.84 -15.07 -11.16
C LEU A 532 8.49 -13.64 -10.79
N PHE A 533 7.92 -13.42 -9.60
CA PHE A 533 7.55 -12.08 -9.14
C PHE A 533 8.78 -11.18 -9.00
N ASP A 534 9.81 -11.61 -8.26
CA ASP A 534 10.98 -10.78 -7.99
C ASP A 534 11.73 -10.44 -9.28
N PHE A 535 11.78 -11.37 -10.24
CA PHE A 535 12.34 -11.10 -11.57
C PHE A 535 11.54 -10.04 -12.32
N ALA A 536 10.21 -10.20 -12.41
CA ALA A 536 9.33 -9.30 -13.16
C ALA A 536 9.28 -7.89 -12.56
N PHE A 537 9.18 -7.78 -11.23
CA PHE A 537 9.19 -6.49 -10.53
C PHE A 537 10.54 -5.76 -10.71
N LYS A 538 11.65 -6.52 -10.63
CA LYS A 538 12.99 -5.98 -10.89
C LYS A 538 13.13 -5.48 -12.33
N GLU A 539 12.57 -6.21 -13.28
CA GLU A 539 12.58 -5.83 -14.69
C GLU A 539 11.76 -4.56 -14.95
N TYR A 540 10.61 -4.38 -14.29
CA TYR A 540 9.88 -3.11 -14.29
C TYR A 540 10.75 -1.94 -13.82
N GLY A 541 11.43 -2.11 -12.68
CA GLY A 541 12.37 -1.11 -12.16
C GLY A 541 13.48 -0.78 -13.17
N ARG A 542 14.05 -1.78 -13.85
CA ARG A 542 15.10 -1.58 -14.87
C ARG A 542 14.60 -0.85 -16.11
N ARG A 543 13.45 -1.25 -16.65
CA ARG A 543 12.82 -0.62 -17.83
C ARG A 543 12.56 0.86 -17.58
N TRP A 544 12.03 1.18 -16.39
CA TRP A 544 11.52 2.52 -16.06
C TRP A 544 12.46 3.37 -15.20
N LYS A 545 13.68 2.90 -14.90
CA LYS A 545 14.72 3.72 -14.26
C LYS A 545 14.94 5.01 -15.07
N PHE A 546 14.78 6.15 -14.39
CA PHE A 546 14.83 7.51 -14.94
C PHE A 546 13.82 7.79 -16.08
N LYS A 547 12.65 7.15 -16.02
CA LYS A 547 11.53 7.32 -16.98
C LYS A 547 10.19 7.40 -16.24
N ARG A 548 9.10 7.69 -16.97
CA ARG A 548 7.74 7.88 -16.44
C ARG A 548 6.79 6.74 -16.83
N PRO A 549 6.67 5.69 -16.01
CA PRO A 549 5.68 4.64 -16.22
C PRO A 549 4.26 5.10 -15.87
N THR A 550 3.29 4.37 -16.40
CA THR A 550 1.87 4.37 -16.03
C THR A 550 1.49 2.99 -15.45
N PRO A 551 0.29 2.83 -14.86
CA PRO A 551 -0.19 1.52 -14.40
C PRO A 551 -0.11 0.42 -15.46
N ALA A 552 -0.44 0.75 -16.71
CA ALA A 552 -0.41 -0.20 -17.81
C ALA A 552 1.00 -0.75 -18.09
N ASP A 553 2.03 0.07 -17.86
CA ASP A 553 3.42 -0.35 -18.07
C ASP A 553 3.89 -1.32 -16.98
N LEU A 554 3.41 -1.16 -15.74
CA LEU A 554 3.63 -2.13 -14.67
C LEU A 554 2.92 -3.44 -14.99
N PHE A 555 1.61 -3.41 -15.26
CA PHE A 555 0.80 -4.62 -15.47
C PHE A 555 1.37 -5.46 -16.62
N ARG A 556 1.66 -4.84 -17.76
CA ARG A 556 2.28 -5.51 -18.91
C ARG A 556 3.68 -6.04 -18.61
N THR A 557 4.50 -5.29 -17.86
CA THR A 557 5.83 -5.79 -17.49
C THR A 557 5.73 -7.01 -16.59
N MET A 558 4.80 -6.99 -15.62
CA MET A 558 4.60 -8.11 -14.71
C MET A 558 4.17 -9.36 -15.48
N GLU A 559 3.27 -9.25 -16.44
CA GLU A 559 2.82 -10.37 -17.28
C GLU A 559 3.89 -10.86 -18.26
N ASP A 560 4.51 -9.94 -19.01
CA ASP A 560 5.56 -10.23 -20.00
C ASP A 560 6.77 -10.94 -19.36
N ALA A 561 7.23 -10.44 -18.21
CA ALA A 561 8.43 -10.98 -17.56
C ALA A 561 8.14 -12.22 -16.70
N SER A 562 6.91 -12.42 -16.23
CA SER A 562 6.53 -13.64 -15.48
C SER A 562 5.99 -14.77 -16.37
N GLY A 563 5.53 -14.45 -17.59
CA GLY A 563 4.87 -15.41 -18.48
C GLY A 563 3.49 -15.87 -18.00
N THR A 564 2.82 -15.08 -17.15
CA THR A 564 1.51 -15.40 -16.55
C THR A 564 0.48 -14.34 -16.93
N ASP A 565 -0.73 -14.75 -17.29
CA ASP A 565 -1.88 -13.84 -17.47
C ASP A 565 -2.41 -13.40 -16.09
N LEU A 566 -2.34 -12.10 -15.82
CA LEU A 566 -2.71 -11.49 -14.54
C LEU A 566 -3.90 -10.54 -14.70
N ASP A 567 -4.59 -10.54 -15.84
CA ASP A 567 -5.67 -9.60 -16.13
C ASP A 567 -6.81 -9.72 -15.12
N TRP A 568 -7.15 -10.95 -14.72
CA TRP A 568 -8.14 -11.21 -13.67
C TRP A 568 -7.73 -10.60 -12.33
N PHE A 569 -6.43 -10.64 -12.01
CA PHE A 569 -5.88 -10.16 -10.74
C PHE A 569 -5.91 -8.63 -10.71
N TRP A 570 -5.37 -7.99 -11.75
CA TRP A 570 -5.38 -6.54 -11.89
C TRP A 570 -6.82 -6.00 -11.92
N ARG A 571 -7.71 -6.63 -12.69
CA ARG A 571 -9.14 -6.28 -12.73
C ARG A 571 -9.77 -6.30 -11.34
N GLY A 572 -9.66 -7.42 -10.63
CA GLY A 572 -10.24 -7.59 -9.29
C GLY A 572 -9.66 -6.61 -8.27
N TRP A 573 -8.35 -6.63 -8.08
CA TRP A 573 -7.70 -5.86 -7.02
C TRP A 573 -7.65 -4.35 -7.28
N PHE A 574 -7.46 -3.92 -8.54
CA PHE A 574 -7.16 -2.52 -8.86
C PHE A 574 -8.36 -1.73 -9.37
N TYR A 575 -9.27 -2.36 -10.12
CA TYR A 575 -10.41 -1.70 -10.74
C TYR A 575 -11.74 -1.88 -9.98
N THR A 576 -11.78 -2.72 -8.94
CA THR A 576 -12.99 -2.93 -8.14
C THR A 576 -12.78 -2.70 -6.64
N THR A 577 -13.90 -2.73 -5.91
CA THR A 577 -13.95 -2.79 -4.44
C THR A 577 -14.42 -4.17 -3.96
N ASP A 578 -14.40 -5.19 -4.83
CA ASP A 578 -14.75 -6.56 -4.47
C ASP A 578 -13.78 -7.07 -3.38
N ALA A 579 -14.27 -7.99 -2.56
CA ALA A 579 -13.51 -8.62 -1.49
C ALA A 579 -13.33 -10.12 -1.75
N VAL A 580 -12.34 -10.73 -1.10
CA VAL A 580 -12.24 -12.20 -1.06
C VAL A 580 -13.13 -12.70 0.07
N ASP A 581 -14.12 -13.52 -0.25
CA ASP A 581 -14.94 -14.28 0.72
C ASP A 581 -15.36 -15.57 0.00
N VAL A 582 -14.72 -16.68 0.33
CA VAL A 582 -14.95 -17.99 -0.30
C VAL A 582 -15.53 -18.97 0.72
N SER A 583 -16.84 -19.20 0.61
CA SER A 583 -17.56 -20.17 1.44
C SER A 583 -17.33 -21.59 0.96
N VAL A 584 -17.02 -22.50 1.90
CA VAL A 584 -17.22 -23.95 1.73
C VAL A 584 -18.67 -24.26 2.11
N ASP A 585 -19.51 -24.45 1.10
CA ASP A 585 -20.96 -24.59 1.28
C ASP A 585 -21.33 -25.97 1.85
N GLY A 586 -20.71 -27.02 1.32
CA GLY A 586 -21.01 -28.40 1.67
C GLY A 586 -20.09 -29.39 0.96
N ILE A 587 -20.02 -30.59 1.53
CA ILE A 587 -19.24 -31.71 1.00
C ILE A 587 -20.15 -32.93 0.93
N SER A 588 -20.24 -33.52 -0.26
CA SER A 588 -20.95 -34.78 -0.50
C SER A 588 -19.93 -35.89 -0.74
N GLU A 589 -19.97 -36.93 0.10
CA GLU A 589 -19.12 -38.12 -0.03
C GLU A 589 -19.77 -39.17 -0.93
N TYR A 590 -18.96 -39.73 -1.81
CA TYR A 590 -19.31 -40.81 -2.72
C TYR A 590 -18.20 -41.87 -2.71
N THR A 591 -18.58 -43.12 -2.95
CA THR A 591 -17.65 -44.20 -3.33
C THR A 591 -18.03 -44.69 -4.71
N VAL A 592 -17.09 -45.30 -5.43
CA VAL A 592 -17.42 -45.99 -6.68
C VAL A 592 -18.26 -47.22 -6.33
N SER A 593 -19.47 -47.32 -6.89
CA SER A 593 -20.28 -48.53 -6.74
C SER A 593 -19.58 -49.69 -7.41
N THR A 594 -19.37 -50.78 -6.68
CA THR A 594 -18.73 -52.00 -7.20
C THR A 594 -19.63 -52.74 -8.19
N GLN A 595 -20.92 -52.38 -8.21
CA GLN A 595 -22.01 -53.09 -8.88
C GLN A 595 -22.24 -54.53 -8.38
N ASP A 596 -21.40 -55.06 -7.49
CA ASP A 596 -21.54 -56.38 -6.92
C ASP A 596 -22.70 -56.38 -5.91
N PRO A 597 -23.80 -57.13 -6.18
CA PRO A 597 -24.97 -57.11 -5.31
C PRO A 597 -24.67 -57.55 -3.88
N GLU A 598 -23.65 -58.38 -3.65
CA GLU A 598 -23.21 -58.79 -2.30
C GLU A 598 -22.67 -57.61 -1.51
N ILE A 599 -21.88 -56.75 -2.15
CA ILE A 599 -21.30 -55.56 -1.55
C ILE A 599 -22.36 -54.46 -1.41
N GLU A 600 -23.10 -54.17 -2.50
CA GLU A 600 -24.02 -53.04 -2.56
C GLU A 600 -25.27 -53.23 -1.68
N LYS A 601 -25.85 -54.44 -1.62
CA LYS A 601 -27.00 -54.69 -0.72
C LYS A 601 -26.57 -54.72 0.75
N ALA A 602 -25.42 -55.30 1.07
CA ALA A 602 -24.88 -55.28 2.43
C ALA A 602 -24.58 -53.85 2.89
N TRP A 603 -24.05 -53.00 2.01
CA TRP A 603 -23.83 -51.58 2.28
C TRP A 603 -25.15 -50.82 2.52
N ARG A 604 -26.16 -50.97 1.65
CA ARG A 604 -27.47 -50.34 1.85
C ARG A 604 -28.17 -50.81 3.14
N LYS A 605 -28.00 -52.09 3.50
CA LYS A 605 -28.51 -52.62 4.77
C LYS A 605 -27.87 -51.92 5.97
N LYS A 606 -26.55 -51.74 5.95
CA LYS A 606 -25.83 -50.99 7.00
C LYS A 606 -26.31 -49.54 7.11
N LEU A 607 -26.61 -48.89 5.99
CA LEU A 607 -27.19 -47.54 6.00
C LEU A 607 -28.57 -47.51 6.66
N ARG A 608 -29.49 -48.41 6.26
CA ARG A 608 -30.81 -48.56 6.90
C ARG A 608 -30.67 -48.82 8.40
N ASP A 609 -29.80 -49.75 8.78
CA ASP A 609 -29.61 -50.15 10.18
C ASP A 609 -28.98 -49.03 11.03
N ALA A 610 -28.34 -48.03 10.41
CA ALA A 610 -27.77 -46.84 11.07
C ALA A 610 -28.77 -45.68 11.22
N GLU A 611 -29.95 -45.76 10.59
CA GLU A 611 -31.00 -44.76 10.76
C GLU A 611 -31.46 -44.71 12.23
N PRO A 612 -31.75 -43.51 12.78
CA PRO A 612 -32.18 -43.40 14.16
C PRO A 612 -33.52 -44.12 14.35
N MET A 613 -33.56 -45.04 15.31
CA MET A 613 -34.79 -45.74 15.66
C MET A 613 -35.91 -44.74 15.95
N SER A 614 -37.04 -44.90 15.29
CA SER A 614 -38.16 -43.98 15.44
C SER A 614 -38.69 -44.02 16.88
N LEU A 615 -39.25 -42.91 17.35
CA LEU A 615 -39.89 -42.86 18.68
C LEU A 615 -41.00 -43.92 18.81
N THR A 616 -41.66 -44.26 17.70
CA THR A 616 -42.66 -45.33 17.61
C THR A 616 -42.04 -46.70 17.87
N GLU A 617 -40.93 -47.05 17.22
CA GLU A 617 -40.24 -48.33 17.44
C GLU A 617 -39.67 -48.42 18.86
N GLN A 618 -39.09 -47.33 19.37
CA GLN A 618 -38.60 -47.26 20.75
C GLN A 618 -39.71 -47.55 21.76
N ARG A 619 -40.90 -46.97 21.57
CA ARG A 619 -42.07 -47.15 22.45
C ARG A 619 -42.77 -48.49 22.27
N ASN A 620 -42.74 -49.04 21.06
CA ASN A 620 -43.31 -50.35 20.75
C ASN A 620 -42.36 -51.51 21.09
N LYS A 621 -41.18 -51.21 21.68
CA LYS A 621 -40.27 -52.22 22.18
C LYS A 621 -40.96 -53.00 23.31
N GLY A 622 -41.14 -54.31 23.10
CA GLY A 622 -41.86 -55.18 24.04
C GLY A 622 -43.37 -55.27 23.81
N THR A 623 -43.91 -54.60 22.79
CA THR A 623 -45.30 -54.84 22.36
C THR A 623 -45.41 -56.27 21.79
N PRO A 624 -46.31 -57.12 22.32
CA PRO A 624 -46.50 -58.48 21.80
C PRO A 624 -46.81 -58.49 20.30
N ARG A 625 -46.04 -59.24 19.50
CA ARG A 625 -46.32 -59.42 18.07
C ARG A 625 -47.06 -60.74 17.84
N ARG A 626 -48.02 -60.73 16.92
CA ARG A 626 -48.82 -61.91 16.57
C ARG A 626 -47.96 -63.06 16.06
N VAL A 627 -46.93 -62.75 15.27
CA VAL A 627 -45.97 -63.72 14.70
C VAL A 627 -45.03 -64.34 15.74
N ASP A 628 -44.87 -63.72 16.93
CA ASP A 628 -44.10 -64.29 18.03
C ASP A 628 -44.91 -65.36 18.78
N ALA A 629 -46.24 -65.15 18.90
CA ALA A 629 -47.16 -66.11 19.49
C ALA A 629 -47.59 -67.23 18.53
N HIS A 630 -47.41 -67.03 17.22
CA HIS A 630 -47.79 -67.94 16.14
C HIS A 630 -46.64 -68.10 15.13
N PRO A 631 -45.60 -68.90 15.45
CA PRO A 631 -44.44 -69.07 14.59
C PRO A 631 -44.75 -69.62 13.19
N GLU A 632 -45.87 -70.33 13.02
CA GLU A 632 -46.36 -70.84 11.73
C GLU A 632 -46.71 -69.73 10.73
N LEU A 633 -46.86 -68.49 11.20
CA LEU A 633 -47.08 -67.32 10.34
C LEU A 633 -45.78 -66.77 9.77
N LYS A 634 -44.60 -67.27 10.19
CA LYS A 634 -43.32 -66.87 9.60
C LYS A 634 -43.15 -67.54 8.24
N ASP A 635 -42.80 -66.75 7.24
CA ASP A 635 -42.57 -67.19 5.88
C ASP A 635 -41.19 -66.75 5.35
N PHE A 636 -41.00 -66.90 4.03
CA PHE A 636 -39.79 -66.46 3.33
C PHE A 636 -39.39 -65.01 3.65
N TYR A 637 -40.35 -64.09 3.78
CA TYR A 637 -40.11 -62.66 4.01
C TYR A 637 -39.78 -62.33 5.47
N ASN A 638 -39.97 -63.28 6.40
CA ASN A 638 -39.52 -63.13 7.77
C ASN A 638 -38.05 -63.50 7.97
N GLU A 639 -37.46 -64.28 7.05
CA GLU A 639 -36.04 -64.65 7.04
C GLU A 639 -35.22 -63.88 5.99
N HIS A 640 -35.90 -63.31 4.98
CA HIS A 640 -35.30 -62.54 3.89
C HIS A 640 -35.90 -61.13 3.82
N ASP A 641 -35.04 -60.11 3.91
CA ASP A 641 -35.43 -58.72 3.70
C ASP A 641 -35.01 -58.21 2.32
N ASP A 642 -35.33 -56.95 2.02
CA ASP A 642 -35.01 -56.26 0.76
C ASP A 642 -33.50 -56.27 0.42
N PHE A 643 -32.63 -56.58 1.38
CA PHE A 643 -31.18 -56.65 1.23
C PHE A 643 -30.67 -58.06 0.96
N THR A 644 -31.55 -59.07 0.91
CA THR A 644 -31.18 -60.44 0.51
C THR A 644 -30.76 -60.46 -0.96
N VAL A 645 -29.58 -61.02 -1.26
CA VAL A 645 -29.07 -61.14 -2.64
C VAL A 645 -29.69 -62.35 -3.34
N THR A 646 -30.30 -62.11 -4.50
CA THR A 646 -30.94 -63.16 -5.30
C THR A 646 -30.01 -63.68 -6.39
N ASN A 647 -30.31 -64.86 -6.94
CA ASN A 647 -29.56 -65.39 -8.08
C ASN A 647 -29.71 -64.52 -9.34
N ALA A 648 -30.85 -63.83 -9.51
CA ALA A 648 -31.04 -62.89 -10.60
C ALA A 648 -30.07 -61.68 -10.49
N ASP A 649 -29.82 -61.20 -9.27
CA ASP A 649 -28.85 -60.12 -9.03
C ASP A 649 -27.43 -60.54 -9.44
N ARG A 650 -27.00 -61.75 -9.05
CA ARG A 650 -25.66 -62.29 -9.37
C ARG A 650 -25.47 -62.50 -10.87
N ASN A 651 -26.47 -63.04 -11.56
CA ASN A 651 -26.41 -63.21 -13.02
C ASN A 651 -26.28 -61.87 -13.75
N LYS A 652 -27.06 -60.87 -13.34
CA LYS A 652 -27.00 -59.51 -13.90
C LYS A 652 -25.62 -58.87 -13.71
N PHE A 653 -24.99 -59.08 -12.55
CA PHE A 653 -23.63 -58.60 -12.30
C PHE A 653 -22.60 -59.31 -13.18
N ASN A 654 -22.63 -60.64 -13.27
CA ASN A 654 -21.68 -61.38 -14.12
C ASN A 654 -21.77 -60.94 -15.60
N GLU A 655 -22.99 -60.79 -16.13
CA GLU A 655 -23.22 -60.32 -17.50
C GLU A 655 -22.73 -58.88 -17.73
N SER A 656 -22.79 -58.01 -16.71
CA SER A 656 -22.26 -56.64 -16.84
C SER A 656 -20.75 -56.62 -16.80
N GLN A 657 -20.11 -57.46 -15.98
CA GLN A 657 -18.65 -57.58 -15.88
C GLN A 657 -18.00 -58.09 -17.18
N GLU A 658 -18.65 -59.00 -17.91
CA GLU A 658 -18.12 -59.50 -19.19
C GLU A 658 -18.00 -58.42 -20.28
N LYS A 659 -18.77 -57.32 -20.16
CA LYS A 659 -18.80 -56.22 -21.13
C LYS A 659 -17.78 -55.13 -20.87
N LEU A 660 -17.09 -55.17 -19.72
CA LEU A 660 -16.14 -54.15 -19.29
C LEU A 660 -14.70 -54.53 -19.66
N GLU A 661 -13.93 -53.53 -20.06
CA GLU A 661 -12.48 -53.63 -20.24
C GLU A 661 -11.75 -53.70 -18.87
N ASP A 662 -10.49 -54.16 -18.87
CA ASP A 662 -9.73 -54.37 -17.63
C ASP A 662 -9.52 -53.08 -16.82
N TRP A 663 -9.35 -51.93 -17.49
CA TRP A 663 -9.20 -50.64 -16.80
C TRP A 663 -10.53 -50.15 -16.20
N GLU A 664 -11.67 -50.48 -16.80
CA GLU A 664 -13.00 -50.15 -16.26
C GLU A 664 -13.31 -50.98 -15.02
N LYS A 665 -12.97 -52.29 -15.05
CA LYS A 665 -13.04 -53.17 -13.88
C LYS A 665 -12.14 -52.68 -12.76
N ALA A 666 -10.91 -52.28 -13.08
CA ALA A 666 -9.97 -51.72 -12.11
C ALA A 666 -10.54 -50.45 -11.43
N LEU A 667 -11.23 -49.59 -12.18
CA LEU A 667 -11.87 -48.38 -11.66
C LEU A 667 -13.02 -48.71 -10.68
N LEU A 668 -13.87 -49.69 -10.99
CA LEU A 668 -14.93 -50.18 -10.08
C LEU A 668 -14.34 -50.75 -8.78
N SER A 669 -13.16 -51.37 -8.85
CA SER A 669 -12.45 -51.93 -7.69
C SER A 669 -11.50 -50.95 -6.99
N SER A 670 -11.47 -49.67 -7.39
CA SER A 670 -10.42 -48.74 -6.96
C SER A 670 -10.42 -48.40 -5.48
N GLY A 671 -11.57 -48.57 -4.80
CA GLY A 671 -11.74 -48.29 -3.36
C GLY A 671 -11.54 -46.82 -2.98
N LYS A 672 -11.53 -45.90 -3.95
CA LYS A 672 -11.32 -44.48 -3.70
C LYS A 672 -12.55 -43.83 -3.05
N HIS A 673 -12.28 -42.81 -2.25
CA HIS A 673 -13.30 -41.90 -1.72
C HIS A 673 -13.36 -40.65 -2.59
N LEU A 674 -14.56 -40.26 -3.00
CA LEU A 674 -14.83 -39.13 -3.89
C LEU A 674 -15.63 -38.09 -3.13
N TYR A 675 -15.16 -36.85 -3.12
CA TYR A 675 -15.83 -35.74 -2.44
C TYR A 675 -16.16 -34.65 -3.46
N LEU A 676 -17.45 -34.32 -3.58
CA LEU A 676 -17.89 -33.12 -4.28
C LEU A 676 -17.96 -31.99 -3.28
N VAL A 677 -17.08 -31.01 -3.44
CA VAL A 677 -16.98 -29.83 -2.57
C VAL A 677 -17.51 -28.62 -3.30
N ASP A 678 -18.57 -28.02 -2.76
CA ASP A 678 -19.18 -26.82 -3.30
C ASP A 678 -18.53 -25.56 -2.70
N PHE A 679 -18.05 -24.67 -3.56
CA PHE A 679 -17.52 -23.37 -3.17
C PHE A 679 -18.35 -22.23 -3.74
N THR A 680 -18.63 -21.22 -2.93
CA THR A 680 -19.28 -19.97 -3.37
C THR A 680 -18.35 -18.78 -3.15
N ASN A 681 -18.13 -18.00 -4.20
CA ASN A 681 -17.47 -16.69 -4.13
C ASN A 681 -18.50 -15.63 -3.73
N VAL A 682 -18.55 -15.32 -2.44
CA VAL A 682 -19.50 -14.36 -1.85
C VAL A 682 -19.01 -12.92 -2.04
N GLY A 683 -17.70 -12.70 -1.96
CA GLY A 683 -17.09 -11.37 -1.95
C GLY A 683 -16.90 -10.75 -3.33
N GLY A 684 -16.97 -11.56 -4.39
CA GLY A 684 -16.87 -11.14 -5.79
C GLY A 684 -15.46 -11.19 -6.38
N LEU A 685 -14.42 -11.10 -5.54
CA LEU A 685 -13.02 -11.16 -5.99
C LEU A 685 -12.61 -12.62 -6.21
N VAL A 686 -12.31 -12.99 -7.46
CA VAL A 686 -11.80 -14.33 -7.77
C VAL A 686 -10.40 -14.52 -7.23
N THR A 687 -10.12 -15.70 -6.67
CA THR A 687 -8.87 -16.01 -5.96
C THR A 687 -8.52 -17.50 -6.12
N PRO A 688 -7.24 -17.91 -6.03
CA PRO A 688 -6.87 -19.32 -5.91
C PRO A 688 -7.55 -19.99 -4.70
N LEU A 689 -7.82 -21.30 -4.82
CA LEU A 689 -8.25 -22.12 -3.67
C LEU A 689 -7.03 -22.81 -3.06
N VAL A 690 -6.82 -22.62 -1.76
CA VAL A 690 -5.76 -23.27 -1.00
C VAL A 690 -6.43 -24.16 0.03
N LEU A 691 -6.41 -25.47 -0.21
CA LEU A 691 -7.19 -26.43 0.54
C LEU A 691 -6.27 -27.25 1.44
N GLU A 692 -6.44 -27.14 2.76
CA GLU A 692 -5.94 -28.14 3.71
C GLU A 692 -6.96 -29.27 3.82
N ILE A 693 -6.59 -30.45 3.34
CA ILE A 693 -7.39 -31.67 3.40
C ILE A 693 -6.85 -32.54 4.53
N GLN A 694 -7.72 -32.93 5.46
CA GLN A 694 -7.39 -33.83 6.57
C GLN A 694 -8.04 -35.20 6.37
N LEU A 695 -7.23 -36.26 6.39
CA LEU A 695 -7.67 -37.65 6.26
C LEU A 695 -7.91 -38.32 7.61
N ALA A 696 -8.61 -39.45 7.61
CA ALA A 696 -8.93 -40.23 8.81
C ALA A 696 -7.68 -40.70 9.58
N SER A 697 -6.56 -40.94 8.91
CA SER A 697 -5.26 -41.21 9.56
C SER A 697 -4.68 -40.02 10.33
N GLY A 698 -5.24 -38.82 10.18
CA GLY A 698 -4.68 -37.56 10.67
C GLY A 698 -3.68 -36.90 9.72
N LYS A 699 -3.36 -37.53 8.58
CA LYS A 699 -2.52 -36.92 7.54
C LYS A 699 -3.20 -35.67 6.98
N LYS A 700 -2.41 -34.60 6.80
CA LYS A 700 -2.82 -33.35 6.18
C LYS A 700 -2.07 -33.10 4.88
N THR A 701 -2.77 -32.64 3.85
CA THR A 701 -2.19 -32.27 2.55
C THR A 701 -2.70 -30.90 2.12
N ILE A 702 -1.84 -30.11 1.49
CA ILE A 702 -2.21 -28.83 0.89
C ILE A 702 -2.38 -29.01 -0.62
N GLU A 703 -3.57 -28.71 -1.14
CA GLU A 703 -3.84 -28.61 -2.58
C GLU A 703 -4.02 -27.14 -2.96
N ARG A 704 -3.28 -26.67 -3.97
CA ARG A 704 -3.38 -25.30 -4.50
C ARG A 704 -4.04 -25.34 -5.88
N ILE A 705 -5.21 -24.74 -6.01
CA ILE A 705 -5.98 -24.67 -7.25
C ILE A 705 -5.92 -23.22 -7.76
N PRO A 706 -5.50 -22.99 -9.01
CA PRO A 706 -5.44 -21.66 -9.59
C PRO A 706 -6.79 -20.93 -9.64
N ALA A 707 -6.77 -19.60 -9.72
CA ALA A 707 -7.98 -18.77 -9.76
C ALA A 707 -8.88 -19.09 -10.96
N GLU A 708 -8.33 -19.62 -12.05
CA GLU A 708 -9.01 -20.03 -13.29
C GLU A 708 -10.06 -21.12 -13.06
N VAL A 709 -10.11 -21.73 -11.87
CA VAL A 709 -11.24 -22.57 -11.45
C VAL A 709 -12.59 -21.83 -11.55
N TRP A 710 -12.58 -20.51 -11.41
CA TRP A 710 -13.76 -19.64 -11.46
C TRP A 710 -14.17 -19.21 -12.89
N ARG A 711 -13.39 -19.54 -13.94
CA ARG A 711 -13.55 -18.93 -15.29
C ARG A 711 -14.90 -19.14 -15.96
N TYR A 712 -15.57 -20.27 -15.72
CA TYR A 712 -16.88 -20.57 -16.31
C TYR A 712 -18.05 -20.24 -15.38
N SER A 713 -17.76 -20.03 -14.09
CA SER A 713 -18.75 -19.69 -13.07
C SER A 713 -18.05 -18.92 -11.95
N PRO A 714 -17.99 -17.58 -12.05
CA PRO A 714 -17.26 -16.75 -11.08
C PRO A 714 -17.92 -16.70 -9.70
N LYS A 715 -19.15 -17.21 -9.58
CA LYS A 715 -19.95 -17.18 -8.34
C LYS A 715 -19.92 -18.50 -7.58
N LYS A 716 -19.96 -19.65 -8.27
CA LYS A 716 -20.10 -20.96 -7.61
C LYS A 716 -19.49 -22.07 -8.44
N ILE A 717 -18.76 -22.97 -7.79
CA ILE A 717 -18.17 -24.15 -8.43
C ILE A 717 -18.38 -25.40 -7.55
N THR A 718 -18.22 -26.57 -8.16
CA THR A 718 -18.08 -27.84 -7.46
C THR A 718 -16.75 -28.47 -7.87
N LYS A 719 -15.91 -28.81 -6.88
CA LYS A 719 -14.62 -29.47 -7.10
C LYS A 719 -14.71 -30.93 -6.64
N LEU A 720 -14.27 -31.84 -7.51
CA LEU A 720 -14.05 -33.23 -7.14
C LEU A 720 -12.68 -33.38 -6.47
N ILE A 721 -12.67 -33.91 -5.25
CA ILE A 721 -11.48 -34.33 -4.51
C ILE A 721 -11.52 -35.86 -4.39
N VAL A 722 -10.40 -36.53 -4.66
CA VAL A 722 -10.29 -37.99 -4.60
C VAL A 722 -9.21 -38.39 -3.62
N THR A 723 -9.52 -39.27 -2.67
CA THR A 723 -8.59 -39.70 -1.61
C THR A 723 -8.58 -41.22 -1.45
N ASP A 724 -7.49 -41.72 -0.85
CA ASP A 724 -7.32 -43.14 -0.51
C ASP A 724 -7.96 -43.53 0.82
N GLU A 725 -8.25 -42.54 1.66
CA GLU A 725 -8.83 -42.68 3.00
C GLU A 725 -9.98 -41.68 3.15
N PRO A 726 -10.93 -41.92 4.06
CA PRO A 726 -11.99 -40.97 4.33
C PRO A 726 -11.44 -39.58 4.72
N MET A 727 -11.97 -38.53 4.10
CA MET A 727 -11.70 -37.15 4.49
C MET A 727 -12.50 -36.80 5.75
N THR A 728 -11.83 -36.22 6.74
CA THR A 728 -12.43 -35.82 8.02
C THR A 728 -12.49 -34.30 8.21
N GLY A 729 -11.80 -33.54 7.36
CA GLY A 729 -11.88 -32.08 7.37
C GLY A 729 -11.32 -31.44 6.12
N LEU A 730 -11.83 -30.26 5.81
CA LEU A 730 -11.33 -29.38 4.76
C LEU A 730 -11.32 -27.94 5.25
N VAL A 731 -10.23 -27.21 5.01
CA VAL A 731 -10.12 -25.77 5.29
C VAL A 731 -9.61 -25.05 4.06
N GLN A 732 -10.39 -24.09 3.57
CA GLN A 732 -9.96 -23.12 2.56
C GLN A 732 -9.15 -22.00 3.20
N ASP A 733 -8.07 -21.61 2.53
CA ASP A 733 -7.12 -20.60 2.98
C ASP A 733 -6.60 -20.84 4.42
N PRO A 734 -5.99 -22.01 4.70
CA PRO A 734 -5.53 -22.37 6.05
C PRO A 734 -4.42 -21.46 6.60
N PHE A 735 -3.77 -20.69 5.73
CA PHE A 735 -2.67 -19.78 6.08
C PHE A 735 -3.06 -18.29 6.05
N TRP A 736 -4.31 -17.98 5.71
CA TRP A 736 -4.83 -16.62 5.54
C TRP A 736 -4.01 -15.79 4.53
N GLU A 737 -3.62 -16.43 3.45
CA GLU A 737 -2.76 -15.88 2.39
C GLU A 737 -3.56 -15.22 1.26
N THR A 738 -4.90 -15.35 1.23
CA THR A 738 -5.74 -14.77 0.16
C THR A 738 -6.48 -13.50 0.55
N ALA A 739 -6.37 -13.07 1.81
CA ALA A 739 -7.12 -11.95 2.40
C ALA A 739 -8.64 -12.18 2.47
N ASP A 740 -9.05 -13.42 2.74
CA ASP A 740 -10.46 -13.75 2.97
C ASP A 740 -11.03 -12.98 4.17
N ILE A 741 -12.09 -12.20 3.93
CA ILE A 741 -12.71 -11.34 4.95
C ILE A 741 -13.61 -12.12 5.91
N ASN A 742 -13.86 -13.41 5.70
CA ASN A 742 -14.77 -14.22 6.49
C ASN A 742 -14.29 -15.67 6.68
N VAL A 743 -13.26 -15.85 7.52
CA VAL A 743 -12.70 -17.18 7.79
C VAL A 743 -13.67 -18.18 8.47
N ASP A 744 -14.82 -17.73 8.98
CA ASP A 744 -15.79 -18.60 9.67
C ASP A 744 -16.54 -19.54 8.70
N ASN A 745 -16.57 -19.24 7.39
CA ASN A 745 -17.19 -20.08 6.37
C ASN A 745 -16.19 -20.94 5.55
N ASN A 746 -14.90 -20.90 5.91
CA ASN A 746 -13.84 -21.58 5.17
C ASN A 746 -13.70 -23.08 5.47
N ALA A 747 -14.40 -23.61 6.48
CA ALA A 747 -14.13 -24.94 7.02
C ALA A 747 -15.33 -25.88 6.97
N TRP A 748 -15.06 -27.14 6.62
CA TRP A 748 -15.96 -28.27 6.81
C TRP A 748 -15.33 -29.33 7.74
N PRO A 749 -16.07 -29.81 8.78
CA PRO A 749 -17.27 -29.17 9.32
C PRO A 749 -16.95 -27.76 9.86
N ARG A 750 -17.97 -26.90 9.95
CA ARG A 750 -17.78 -25.52 10.45
C ARG A 750 -17.19 -25.55 11.85
N LYS A 751 -16.15 -24.75 12.08
CA LYS A 751 -15.44 -24.65 13.36
C LYS A 751 -16.09 -23.57 14.24
N LEU A 752 -16.15 -23.81 15.55
CA LEU A 752 -16.55 -22.79 16.52
C LEU A 752 -15.39 -21.80 16.73
N THR A 753 -15.64 -20.51 16.55
CA THR A 753 -14.66 -19.44 16.82
C THR A 753 -14.76 -19.01 18.29
N PRO A 754 -13.80 -19.39 19.17
CA PRO A 754 -13.86 -19.02 20.58
C PRO A 754 -13.63 -17.51 20.75
N SER A 755 -14.50 -16.84 21.51
CA SER A 755 -14.39 -15.42 21.84
C SER A 755 -14.44 -15.21 23.36
N ARG A 756 -13.91 -14.07 23.83
CA ARG A 756 -13.92 -13.68 25.26
C ARG A 756 -14.54 -12.31 25.43
N LEU A 757 -15.46 -12.19 26.38
CA LEU A 757 -16.07 -10.92 26.79
C LEU A 757 -15.15 -10.24 27.82
N GLU A 758 -14.52 -9.13 27.45
CA GLU A 758 -13.73 -8.32 28.39
C GLU A 758 -14.60 -7.19 28.97
N LEU A 759 -14.69 -7.11 30.30
CA LEU A 759 -15.39 -6.03 31.01
C LEU A 759 -14.36 -4.98 31.48
N PHE A 760 -14.44 -3.75 30.97
CA PHE A 760 -13.53 -2.67 31.36
C PHE A 760 -14.28 -1.38 31.73
N LYS A 761 -13.68 -0.58 32.63
CA LYS A 761 -14.09 0.81 32.91
C LYS A 761 -13.34 1.77 31.96
N THR A 762 -13.98 2.88 31.60
CA THR A 762 -13.82 3.68 30.35
C THR A 762 -12.47 4.37 30.05
N GLN A 763 -11.31 3.94 30.56
CA GLN A 763 -10.03 4.57 30.18
C GLN A 763 -8.88 3.56 30.08
N ARG A 764 -8.38 3.33 28.86
CA ARG A 764 -7.07 2.68 28.61
C ARG A 764 -6.03 3.76 28.31
N PRO A 765 -5.03 3.99 29.19
CA PRO A 765 -3.88 4.82 28.84
C PRO A 765 -3.02 4.13 27.78
N GLN A 766 -2.23 4.93 27.04
CA GLN A 766 -1.33 4.48 25.99
C GLN A 766 -0.17 3.66 26.60
N ASN A 767 0.09 2.47 26.09
CA ASN A 767 1.05 1.50 26.65
C ASN A 767 2.51 1.90 26.33
N ASP A 768 3.23 2.52 27.28
CA ASP A 768 4.68 2.79 27.22
C ASP A 768 5.40 1.91 28.23
N MET A 769 5.77 0.70 27.78
CA MET A 769 6.41 -0.32 28.62
C MET A 769 7.71 0.16 29.27
N MET A 770 8.50 1.03 28.60
CA MET A 770 9.76 1.53 29.18
C MET A 770 9.47 2.44 30.36
N LYS A 771 8.48 3.33 30.21
CA LYS A 771 8.02 4.19 31.30
C LYS A 771 7.40 3.37 32.44
N ASP A 772 6.55 2.41 32.12
CA ASP A 772 5.89 1.56 33.12
C ASP A 772 6.88 0.70 33.89
N PHE A 773 7.92 0.19 33.21
CA PHE A 773 9.02 -0.55 33.84
C PHE A 773 9.89 0.32 34.74
N ASN A 774 10.14 1.58 34.34
CA ASN A 774 10.92 2.54 35.12
C ASN A 774 10.11 3.19 36.26
N ALA A 775 8.81 2.95 36.34
CA ALA A 775 7.97 3.47 37.40
C ALA A 775 8.38 2.83 38.75
N PRO A 776 8.60 3.63 39.81
CA PRO A 776 8.95 3.09 41.11
C PRO A 776 7.82 2.21 41.65
N LEU A 777 8.17 1.01 42.14
CA LEU A 777 7.23 0.10 42.78
C LEU A 777 6.53 0.81 43.95
N LYS A 778 5.20 0.85 43.91
CA LYS A 778 4.42 1.29 45.08
C LYS A 778 4.62 0.27 46.18
N LYS A 779 4.99 0.71 47.38
CA LYS A 779 4.97 -0.16 48.57
C LYS A 779 3.53 -0.61 48.78
N PRO A 780 3.27 -1.89 49.06
CA PRO A 780 1.93 -2.32 49.45
C PRO A 780 1.53 -1.54 50.71
N ASP A 781 0.38 -0.86 50.66
CA ASP A 781 -0.18 -0.23 51.84
C ASP A 781 -0.43 -1.34 52.87
N ALA A 782 0.35 -1.32 53.94
CA ALA A 782 0.06 -2.07 55.15
C ALA A 782 -1.16 -1.42 55.79
N GLU A 783 -2.36 -1.84 55.38
CA GLU A 783 -3.63 -1.83 56.12
C GLU A 783 -4.81 -1.87 55.14
N THR A 784 -5.25 -3.07 54.78
CA THR A 784 -6.68 -3.31 54.54
C THR A 784 -7.13 -4.34 55.55
N LYS A 785 -7.63 -3.83 56.69
CA LYS A 785 -8.50 -4.59 57.58
C LYS A 785 -9.73 -5.02 56.77
N VAL A 786 -9.80 -6.31 56.46
CA VAL A 786 -11.04 -6.95 56.07
C VAL A 786 -11.85 -7.10 57.36
N SER A 787 -12.88 -6.27 57.52
CA SER A 787 -13.95 -6.52 58.51
C SER A 787 -14.98 -7.47 57.87
N PRO A 788 -15.58 -8.37 58.68
CA PRO A 788 -16.23 -9.61 58.24
C PRO A 788 -17.48 -9.43 57.39
#